data_AF-A0A930WYX0-F1
#
_entry.id   AF-A0A930WYX0-F1
#
_cell.length_a   1.000
_cell.length_b   1.000
_cell.length_c   1.000
_cell.angle_alpha   90.00
_cell.angle_beta   90.00
_cell.angle_gamma   90.00
#
_symmetry.space_group_name_H-M   'P 1'
#
loop_
_entity.id
_entity.type
_entity.pdbx_description
1 polymer ?
#
loop_
_entity_poly.entity_id
_entity_poly.type
_entity_poly.pdbx_seq_one_letter_code
_entity_poly.pdbx_strand_id
1 'polypeptide(L)'
;MRFVNYNGEQKLNTISGGVQATGNELAFGGNQQGLKSVVNAIDNINAQMQKRLDEDLNIAYMNAETDYKNRISHELTNKETGILHKELNGAANVTQLFNESEYNIRQEVLSNLPNNKRLRERFLQMADKDYHANNMRVQVHERSEREKYKDVTFNNNVKSSEQIAVLGYNNPNIVSNSLSTIKSSIETMYGERGEEFVKAKYQEVADRVGAAIIDETVTRNDITAGPQTIAALREMGVSEGILSKAAVAIDKVNTQQTIDKRIVGDVDTYGEDDASIEKGADAFIASLPKAGQGGNINLPALDGAVNEQLGKPYVLGGDGGESTDCGKFTLDAMSKAGVTLNYRTADGQYLQAEQEGKLAKDISQAQKGDLVFWYVESNNERWAPSDDPSAVNTNNQAYKGVTHVGIYMGDGKVAQAGNGGVSIVSADIYPVVGVGKFSGSAKGYTDGELLQKREEYMKAYKVEVSKRKKVRAEALARQKEAIQLQLIEMGKNGASSGEMANFLDNAIGDNKELTLAFGSQRNQFMRADKKEQQAATQSWGVNEIRSMIGNNKSQEEIFKFIDDNHINLSLEQYNSLRRIVNDRDNGTGDYAPELAGVNYVLNDSLENMNEQQKGLARIGFKQQMGAWVSKFRASEGREPTSTELDWAAHEIAGNTIIETTKVEHFWQNGDNYKTNTSMAMLAGDGIVNWKVLGDTHYIRLYKSNGDFEDMDEGTFHARYNIEG
;
A
#
# COMPACT_ATOMS: atom_id res chain seq x y z
N MET A 1 -85.15 5.47 12.35
CA MET A 1 -85.89 4.87 13.49
C MET A 1 -84.93 4.02 14.33
N ARG A 2 -84.32 4.58 15.37
CA ARG A 2 -83.82 3.94 16.61
C ARG A 2 -83.11 5.02 17.45
N PHE A 3 -83.03 4.82 18.76
CA PHE A 3 -82.60 5.84 19.71
C PHE A 3 -81.10 5.76 20.04
N VAL A 4 -80.57 6.91 20.46
CA VAL A 4 -79.29 7.06 21.16
C VAL A 4 -79.31 6.27 22.46
N ASN A 5 -78.16 5.75 22.90
CA ASN A 5 -77.94 5.61 24.34
C ASN A 5 -76.44 5.71 24.69
N TYR A 6 -76.06 6.82 25.33
CA TYR A 6 -74.94 6.89 26.26
C TYR A 6 -75.21 8.05 27.24
N ASN A 7 -75.11 7.79 28.54
CA ASN A 7 -75.35 8.75 29.60
C ASN A 7 -74.51 8.38 30.83
N GLY A 8 -73.93 9.38 31.50
CA GLY A 8 -73.02 9.20 32.64
C GLY A 8 -71.66 8.63 32.21
N GLU A 9 -70.53 9.22 32.59
CA GLU A 9 -70.23 9.49 33.99
C GLU A 9 -69.20 10.61 34.22
N GLN A 10 -69.02 10.94 35.50
CA GLN A 10 -67.92 11.68 36.13
C GLN A 10 -67.81 13.21 35.85
N LYS A 11 -67.91 13.94 36.96
CA LYS A 11 -67.74 15.39 37.13
C LYS A 11 -66.26 15.72 37.32
N LEU A 12 -65.88 17.00 37.27
CA LEU A 12 -65.30 17.66 38.45
C LEU A 12 -65.29 19.20 38.38
N ASN A 13 -65.24 19.80 39.56
CA ASN A 13 -65.55 21.19 39.88
C ASN A 13 -64.56 22.24 39.35
N THR A 14 -65.06 23.46 39.15
CA THR A 14 -64.44 24.66 39.75
C THR A 14 -65.51 25.46 40.53
N ILE A 15 -65.09 26.25 41.52
CA ILE A 15 -65.96 26.89 42.54
C ILE A 15 -65.77 28.41 42.52
N SER A 16 -66.78 29.14 43.05
CA SER A 16 -66.83 30.60 43.30
C SER A 16 -67.26 31.46 42.09
N GLY A 17 -68.13 32.49 42.22
CA GLY A 17 -68.95 32.89 43.39
C GLY A 17 -69.41 34.36 43.32
N GLY A 18 -70.73 34.63 43.37
CA GLY A 18 -71.27 36.01 43.35
C GLY A 18 -72.82 36.09 43.44
N VAL A 19 -73.35 36.89 44.37
CA VAL A 19 -74.74 36.84 44.93
C VAL A 19 -75.30 38.26 45.13
N GLN A 20 -76.58 38.61 44.94
CA GLN A 20 -77.77 37.85 44.47
C GLN A 20 -78.39 38.58 43.24
N ALA A 21 -79.69 38.77 42.92
CA ALA A 21 -81.04 38.57 43.51
C ALA A 21 -82.02 38.25 42.32
N THR A 22 -83.24 37.69 42.37
CA THR A 22 -84.42 37.64 43.27
C THR A 22 -85.15 38.98 43.50
N GLY A 23 -86.44 39.15 43.17
CA GLY A 23 -87.34 38.28 42.38
C GLY A 23 -88.83 38.67 42.50
N ASN A 24 -89.57 38.46 41.40
CA ASN A 24 -91.01 38.12 41.30
C ASN A 24 -92.04 38.71 42.28
N GLU A 25 -93.07 39.40 41.77
CA GLU A 25 -94.35 39.52 42.47
C GLU A 25 -95.55 39.39 41.50
N LEU A 26 -96.41 38.40 41.76
CA LEU A 26 -97.66 38.12 41.04
C LEU A 26 -98.83 38.24 42.01
N ALA A 27 -99.61 39.32 41.94
CA ALA A 27 -100.93 39.40 42.58
C ALA A 27 -101.83 40.47 41.95
N PHE A 28 -102.85 40.06 41.20
CA PHE A 28 -104.25 40.12 41.69
C PHE A 28 -105.18 39.34 40.74
N GLY A 29 -106.02 38.46 41.31
CA GLY A 29 -106.99 37.67 40.56
C GLY A 29 -108.31 38.41 40.32
N GLY A 30 -109.04 38.03 39.27
CA GLY A 30 -110.36 38.61 38.97
C GLY A 30 -111.01 38.00 37.72
N ASN A 31 -112.09 37.26 37.92
CA ASN A 31 -112.72 36.45 36.88
C ASN A 31 -113.73 37.26 36.04
N GLN A 32 -113.64 37.21 34.72
CA GLN A 32 -114.62 37.76 33.76
C GLN A 32 -114.80 36.75 32.63
N GLN A 33 -115.40 35.61 32.99
CA GLN A 33 -115.16 34.31 32.37
C GLN A 33 -115.79 34.11 30.98
N GLY A 34 -116.58 35.07 30.49
CA GLY A 34 -117.24 35.03 29.18
C GLY A 34 -116.65 35.95 28.09
N LEU A 35 -115.98 37.05 28.45
CA LEU A 35 -115.38 37.99 27.48
C LEU A 35 -113.85 37.91 27.45
N LYS A 36 -113.19 37.61 28.59
CA LYS A 36 -111.74 37.41 28.64
C LYS A 36 -111.28 36.24 27.77
N SER A 37 -112.13 35.26 27.45
CA SER A 37 -111.79 34.15 26.55
C SER A 37 -111.45 34.62 25.13
N VAL A 38 -112.21 35.57 24.56
CA VAL A 38 -111.98 36.10 23.20
C VAL A 38 -110.89 37.16 23.19
N VAL A 39 -110.86 38.06 24.19
CA VAL A 39 -109.80 39.07 24.29
C VAL A 39 -108.44 38.43 24.58
N ASN A 40 -108.34 37.51 25.55
CA ASN A 40 -107.11 36.77 25.80
C ASN A 40 -106.75 35.85 24.61
N ALA A 41 -107.71 35.38 23.80
CA ALA A 41 -107.36 34.66 22.58
C ALA A 41 -106.65 35.59 21.59
N ILE A 42 -107.16 36.81 21.37
CA ILE A 42 -106.53 37.79 20.47
C ILE A 42 -105.18 38.26 21.03
N ASP A 43 -105.06 38.55 22.33
CA ASP A 43 -103.80 38.99 22.93
C ASP A 43 -102.76 37.86 23.01
N ASN A 44 -103.17 36.61 23.26
CA ASN A 44 -102.28 35.45 23.22
C ASN A 44 -101.92 35.07 21.78
N ILE A 45 -102.80 35.29 20.79
CA ILE A 45 -102.45 35.22 19.36
C ILE A 45 -101.43 36.31 19.02
N ASN A 46 -101.61 37.55 19.45
CA ASN A 46 -100.63 38.63 19.26
C ASN A 46 -99.28 38.33 19.93
N ALA A 47 -99.29 37.82 21.17
CA ALA A 47 -98.08 37.42 21.88
C ALA A 47 -97.40 36.18 21.25
N GLN A 48 -98.17 35.23 20.71
CA GLN A 48 -97.62 34.11 19.93
C GLN A 48 -97.10 34.55 18.56
N MET A 49 -97.74 35.52 17.90
CA MET A 49 -97.22 36.09 16.65
C MET A 49 -95.94 36.90 16.90
N GLN A 50 -95.85 37.66 17.98
CA GLN A 50 -94.61 38.33 18.39
C GLN A 50 -93.50 37.33 18.75
N LYS A 51 -93.83 36.25 19.49
CA LYS A 51 -92.86 35.17 19.77
C LYS A 51 -92.39 34.47 18.50
N ARG A 52 -93.29 34.13 17.57
CA ARG A 52 -92.93 33.58 16.25
C ARG A 52 -92.05 34.56 15.46
N LEU A 53 -92.37 35.86 15.49
CA LEU A 53 -91.55 36.88 14.83
C LEU A 53 -90.14 36.97 15.44
N ASP A 54 -90.01 36.92 16.78
CA ASP A 54 -88.72 36.87 17.46
C ASP A 54 -87.99 35.54 17.21
N GLU A 55 -88.69 34.41 17.12
CA GLU A 55 -88.15 33.10 16.73
C GLU A 55 -87.61 33.14 15.29
N ASP A 56 -88.40 33.63 14.33
CA ASP A 56 -88.01 33.82 12.92
C ASP A 56 -86.82 34.77 12.77
N LEU A 57 -86.78 35.88 13.52
CA LEU A 57 -85.66 36.82 13.55
C LEU A 57 -84.39 36.20 14.18
N ASN A 58 -84.54 35.32 15.18
CA ASN A 58 -83.40 34.57 15.75
C ASN A 58 -82.92 33.46 14.79
N ILE A 59 -83.81 32.79 14.06
CA ILE A 59 -83.45 31.82 13.01
C ILE A 59 -82.71 32.54 11.87
N ALA A 60 -83.21 33.70 11.41
CA ALA A 60 -82.53 34.52 10.41
C ALA A 60 -81.14 34.97 10.89
N TYR A 61 -81.01 35.39 12.15
CA TYR A 61 -79.72 35.70 12.78
C TYR A 61 -78.78 34.49 12.79
N MET A 62 -79.24 33.33 13.26
CA MET A 62 -78.44 32.11 13.35
C MET A 62 -77.97 31.64 11.97
N ASN A 63 -78.83 31.70 10.96
CA ASN A 63 -78.49 31.34 9.59
C ASN A 63 -77.44 32.30 9.01
N ALA A 64 -77.57 33.61 9.23
CA ALA A 64 -76.59 34.60 8.79
C ALA A 64 -75.24 34.49 9.53
N GLU A 65 -75.24 34.26 10.84
CA GLU A 65 -74.01 33.97 11.61
C GLU A 65 -73.34 32.68 11.12
N THR A 66 -74.12 31.64 10.80
CA THR A 66 -73.60 30.36 10.31
C THR A 66 -73.04 30.48 8.89
N ASP A 67 -73.74 31.15 7.96
CA ASP A 67 -73.26 31.35 6.59
C ASP A 67 -71.98 32.20 6.56
N TYR A 68 -72.00 33.36 7.23
CA TYR A 68 -70.82 34.21 7.37
C TYR A 68 -69.62 33.42 7.92
N LYS A 69 -69.78 32.70 9.04
CA LYS A 69 -68.67 31.94 9.64
C LYS A 69 -68.20 30.76 8.79
N ASN A 70 -69.09 30.07 8.10
CA ASN A 70 -68.72 29.00 7.19
C ASN A 70 -67.92 29.53 5.99
N ARG A 71 -68.36 30.65 5.40
CA ARG A 71 -67.67 31.31 4.28
C ARG A 71 -66.29 31.85 4.70
N ILE A 72 -66.20 32.55 5.84
CA ILE A 72 -64.93 33.03 6.41
C ILE A 72 -63.99 31.87 6.77
N SER A 73 -64.50 30.79 7.37
CA SER A 73 -63.71 29.58 7.63
C SER A 73 -63.19 28.95 6.35
N HIS A 74 -63.99 28.91 5.28
CA HIS A 74 -63.59 28.40 3.97
C HIS A 74 -62.48 29.26 3.33
N GLU A 75 -62.67 30.58 3.24
CA GLU A 75 -61.66 31.53 2.73
C GLU A 75 -60.33 31.42 3.49
N LEU A 76 -60.36 31.21 4.80
CA LEU A 76 -59.16 31.07 5.61
C LEU A 76 -58.48 29.70 5.48
N THR A 77 -59.25 28.60 5.40
CA THR A 77 -58.75 27.24 5.67
C THR A 77 -58.95 26.21 4.57
N ASN A 78 -59.54 26.56 3.41
CA ASN A 78 -59.59 25.69 2.24
C ASN A 78 -58.17 25.20 1.86
N LYS A 79 -57.99 23.90 1.69
CA LYS A 79 -56.68 23.26 1.42
C LYS A 79 -56.00 23.68 0.11
N GLU A 80 -56.75 24.18 -0.86
CA GLU A 80 -56.26 24.51 -2.20
C GLU A 80 -56.12 26.02 -2.43
N THR A 81 -57.00 26.83 -1.81
CA THR A 81 -57.08 28.29 -2.03
C THR A 81 -56.97 29.14 -0.77
N GLY A 82 -57.03 28.52 0.41
CA GLY A 82 -57.23 29.19 1.69
C GLY A 82 -56.08 30.12 2.06
N ILE A 83 -56.45 31.29 2.59
CA ILE A 83 -55.55 32.40 2.89
C ILE A 83 -54.42 31.99 3.87
N LEU A 84 -54.68 31.07 4.81
CA LEU A 84 -53.69 30.57 5.78
C LEU A 84 -52.85 29.39 5.27
N HIS A 85 -53.11 28.88 4.06
CA HIS A 85 -52.26 27.85 3.40
C HIS A 85 -51.29 28.46 2.38
N LYS A 86 -51.30 29.79 2.22
CA LYS A 86 -50.32 30.51 1.39
C LYS A 86 -49.02 30.66 2.17
N GLU A 87 -47.91 30.20 1.61
CA GLU A 87 -46.59 30.20 2.24
C GLU A 87 -45.61 31.16 1.56
N LEU A 88 -44.56 31.56 2.28
CA LEU A 88 -43.45 32.40 1.80
C LEU A 88 -43.93 33.68 1.09
N ASN A 89 -43.40 33.99 -0.09
CA ASN A 89 -43.83 35.16 -0.89
C ASN A 89 -45.29 35.05 -1.39
N GLY A 90 -45.87 33.84 -1.42
CA GLY A 90 -47.29 33.64 -1.73
C GLY A 90 -48.20 34.17 -0.61
N ALA A 91 -47.68 34.33 0.60
CA ALA A 91 -48.36 34.96 1.73
C ALA A 91 -48.31 36.50 1.70
N ALA A 92 -47.66 37.14 0.72
CA ALA A 92 -47.65 38.59 0.63
C ALA A 92 -49.06 39.15 0.36
N ASN A 93 -49.46 40.19 1.11
CA ASN A 93 -50.76 40.86 1.05
C ASN A 93 -51.96 39.98 1.45
N VAL A 94 -51.77 38.85 2.14
CA VAL A 94 -52.89 38.01 2.61
C VAL A 94 -53.83 38.75 3.57
N THR A 95 -53.32 39.71 4.34
CA THR A 95 -54.13 40.62 5.16
C THR A 95 -55.09 41.45 4.30
N GLN A 96 -54.64 41.97 3.15
CA GLN A 96 -55.50 42.71 2.23
C GLN A 96 -56.56 41.79 1.62
N LEU A 97 -56.16 40.62 1.12
CA LEU A 97 -57.10 39.64 0.55
C LEU A 97 -58.17 39.20 1.56
N PHE A 98 -57.81 39.01 2.84
CA PHE A 98 -58.79 38.71 3.88
C PHE A 98 -59.77 39.86 4.09
N ASN A 99 -59.31 41.11 4.17
CA ASN A 99 -60.17 42.28 4.33
C ASN A 99 -61.15 42.43 3.15
N GLU A 100 -60.71 42.15 1.92
CA GLU A 100 -61.53 42.21 0.71
C GLU A 100 -62.57 41.08 0.66
N SER A 101 -62.17 39.82 0.90
CA SER A 101 -63.12 38.69 0.99
C SER A 101 -64.13 38.87 2.13
N GLU A 102 -63.69 39.30 3.33
CA GLU A 102 -64.58 39.49 4.48
C GLU A 102 -65.60 40.60 4.23
N TYR A 103 -65.17 41.74 3.68
CA TYR A 103 -66.08 42.82 3.32
C TYR A 103 -67.19 42.34 2.36
N ASN A 104 -66.82 41.62 1.30
CA ASN A 104 -67.78 41.11 0.32
C ASN A 104 -68.77 40.11 0.93
N ILE A 105 -68.27 39.13 1.70
CA ILE A 105 -69.10 38.16 2.44
C ILE A 105 -70.05 38.88 3.40
N ARG A 106 -69.57 39.89 4.14
CA ARG A 106 -70.37 40.68 5.08
C ARG A 106 -71.50 41.43 4.37
N GLN A 107 -71.23 42.09 3.24
CA GLN A 107 -72.26 42.82 2.49
C GLN A 107 -73.32 41.88 1.92
N GLU A 108 -72.93 40.74 1.35
CA GLU A 108 -73.87 39.75 0.82
C GLU A 108 -74.80 39.20 1.92
N VAL A 109 -74.24 38.74 3.05
CA VAL A 109 -75.03 38.21 4.17
C VAL A 109 -75.94 39.29 4.77
N LEU A 110 -75.45 40.53 4.90
CA LEU A 110 -76.25 41.66 5.37
C LEU A 110 -77.40 42.03 4.40
N SER A 111 -77.20 41.88 3.09
CA SER A 111 -78.23 42.13 2.08
C SER A 111 -79.37 41.12 2.15
N ASN A 112 -79.06 39.85 2.45
CA ASN A 112 -80.02 38.76 2.61
C ASN A 112 -80.77 38.78 3.95
N LEU A 113 -80.28 39.51 4.95
CA LEU A 113 -80.97 39.65 6.24
C LEU A 113 -82.25 40.50 6.11
N PRO A 114 -83.36 40.13 6.79
CA PRO A 114 -84.58 40.95 6.86
C PRO A 114 -84.30 42.41 7.24
N ASN A 115 -85.17 43.32 6.78
CA ASN A 115 -85.04 44.76 7.03
C ASN A 115 -85.46 45.15 8.46
N ASN A 116 -84.77 44.58 9.45
CA ASN A 116 -84.95 44.84 10.88
C ASN A 116 -83.64 45.40 11.45
N LYS A 117 -83.70 46.63 11.99
CA LYS A 117 -82.53 47.36 12.50
C LYS A 117 -81.76 46.58 13.58
N ARG A 118 -82.47 46.09 14.61
CA ARG A 118 -81.88 45.35 15.75
C ARG A 118 -81.21 44.05 15.32
N LEU A 119 -81.78 43.35 14.34
CA LEU A 119 -81.21 42.14 13.75
C LEU A 119 -79.90 42.43 13.01
N ARG A 120 -79.92 43.46 12.13
CA ARG A 120 -78.74 43.87 11.35
C ARG A 120 -77.61 44.41 12.23
N GLU A 121 -77.93 45.21 13.26
CA GLU A 121 -76.96 45.68 14.26
C GLU A 121 -76.31 44.51 15.04
N ARG A 122 -77.10 43.51 15.46
CA ARG A 122 -76.58 42.30 16.13
C ARG A 122 -75.66 41.48 15.22
N PHE A 123 -76.01 41.33 13.93
CA PHE A 123 -75.14 40.67 12.96
C PHE A 123 -73.83 41.43 12.74
N LEU A 124 -73.87 42.74 12.58
CA LEU A 124 -72.66 43.57 12.41
C LEU A 124 -71.72 43.46 13.61
N GLN A 125 -72.22 43.54 14.84
CA GLN A 125 -71.41 43.36 16.06
C GLN A 125 -70.77 41.96 16.16
N MET A 126 -71.42 40.93 15.63
CA MET A 126 -70.86 39.57 15.53
C MET A 126 -69.76 39.52 14.47
N ALA A 127 -70.03 40.06 13.27
CA ALA A 127 -69.08 40.10 12.17
C ALA A 127 -67.82 40.90 12.51
N ASP A 128 -67.95 42.10 13.11
CA ASP A 128 -66.82 42.92 13.57
C ASP A 128 -65.89 42.16 14.53
N LYS A 129 -66.48 41.44 15.50
CA LYS A 129 -65.73 40.65 16.48
C LYS A 129 -64.98 39.48 15.82
N ASP A 130 -65.61 38.81 14.87
CA ASP A 130 -65.04 37.67 14.15
C ASP A 130 -63.97 38.10 13.14
N TYR A 131 -64.23 39.19 12.40
CA TYR A 131 -63.26 39.91 11.57
C TYR A 131 -62.01 40.26 12.36
N HIS A 132 -62.12 40.94 13.52
CA HIS A 132 -60.94 41.29 14.30
C HIS A 132 -60.15 40.06 14.79
N ALA A 133 -60.84 38.98 15.20
CA ALA A 133 -60.19 37.75 15.64
C ALA A 133 -59.44 37.03 14.50
N ASN A 134 -60.00 37.05 13.28
CA ASN A 134 -59.41 36.38 12.12
C ASN A 134 -58.37 37.24 11.38
N ASN A 135 -58.57 38.56 11.28
CA ASN A 135 -57.58 39.50 10.74
C ASN A 135 -56.26 39.44 11.53
N MET A 136 -56.33 39.41 12.87
CA MET A 136 -55.14 39.22 13.71
C MET A 136 -54.40 37.89 13.44
N ARG A 137 -55.12 36.80 13.09
CA ARG A 137 -54.49 35.53 12.70
C ARG A 137 -53.80 35.64 11.33
N VAL A 138 -54.44 36.27 10.36
CA VAL A 138 -53.90 36.49 9.01
C VAL A 138 -52.66 37.39 9.05
N GLN A 139 -52.66 38.47 9.86
CA GLN A 139 -51.49 39.34 10.05
C GLN A 139 -50.31 38.61 10.70
N VAL A 140 -50.56 37.76 11.69
CA VAL A 140 -49.51 36.92 12.33
C VAL A 140 -48.96 35.90 11.33
N HIS A 141 -49.82 35.30 10.50
CA HIS A 141 -49.42 34.38 9.42
C HIS A 141 -48.55 35.09 8.38
N GLU A 142 -49.02 36.23 7.83
CA GLU A 142 -48.28 37.04 6.86
C GLU A 142 -46.89 37.44 7.38
N ARG A 143 -46.82 37.89 8.63
CA ARG A 143 -45.53 38.24 9.26
C ARG A 143 -44.62 37.02 9.42
N SER A 144 -45.15 35.86 9.79
CA SER A 144 -44.36 34.64 9.96
C SER A 144 -43.81 34.14 8.62
N GLU A 145 -44.65 34.06 7.58
CA GLU A 145 -44.24 33.66 6.24
C GLU A 145 -43.28 34.64 5.58
N ARG A 146 -43.43 35.95 5.83
CA ARG A 146 -42.49 36.97 5.35
C ARG A 146 -41.11 36.84 5.98
N GLU A 147 -41.00 36.53 7.28
CA GLU A 147 -39.70 36.26 7.91
C GLU A 147 -39.11 34.92 7.42
N LYS A 148 -39.90 33.85 7.25
CA LYS A 148 -39.43 32.62 6.59
C LYS A 148 -38.90 32.89 5.18
N TYR A 149 -39.58 33.75 4.41
CA TYR A 149 -39.16 34.10 3.04
C TYR A 149 -37.86 34.92 3.02
N LYS A 150 -37.64 35.83 3.99
CA LYS A 150 -36.34 36.47 4.20
C LYS A 150 -35.26 35.39 4.42
N ASP A 151 -35.47 34.50 5.37
CA ASP A 151 -34.48 33.48 5.73
C ASP A 151 -34.17 32.51 4.57
N VAL A 152 -35.17 32.08 3.79
CA VAL A 152 -34.96 31.25 2.59
C VAL A 152 -34.20 32.00 1.50
N THR A 153 -34.57 33.26 1.23
CA THR A 153 -33.90 34.11 0.22
C THR A 153 -32.45 34.38 0.61
N PHE A 154 -32.21 34.69 1.88
CA PHE A 154 -30.88 34.87 2.46
C PHE A 154 -30.03 33.60 2.31
N ASN A 155 -30.52 32.44 2.76
CA ASN A 155 -29.77 31.18 2.68
C ASN A 155 -29.44 30.77 1.23
N ASN A 156 -30.32 31.06 0.27
CA ASN A 156 -30.04 30.82 -1.16
C ASN A 156 -28.93 31.74 -1.70
N ASN A 157 -28.93 33.03 -1.35
CA ASN A 157 -27.87 33.97 -1.71
C ASN A 157 -26.53 33.56 -1.09
N VAL A 158 -26.50 33.28 0.22
CA VAL A 158 -25.31 32.79 0.92
C VAL A 158 -24.78 31.51 0.27
N LYS A 159 -25.64 30.53 -0.05
CA LYS A 159 -25.22 29.28 -0.68
C LYS A 159 -24.63 29.50 -2.08
N SER A 160 -25.17 30.44 -2.86
CA SER A 160 -24.59 30.81 -4.16
C SER A 160 -23.21 31.48 -4.00
N SER A 161 -23.07 32.38 -3.01
CA SER A 161 -21.81 33.06 -2.71
C SER A 161 -20.75 32.11 -2.15
N GLU A 162 -21.15 31.16 -1.30
CA GLU A 162 -20.34 30.06 -0.78
C GLU A 162 -19.82 29.17 -1.92
N GLN A 163 -20.68 28.78 -2.87
CA GLN A 163 -20.28 28.02 -4.05
C GLN A 163 -19.28 28.78 -4.94
N ILE A 164 -19.47 30.09 -5.14
CA ILE A 164 -18.52 30.93 -5.89
C ILE A 164 -17.17 31.01 -5.16
N ALA A 165 -17.17 31.22 -3.84
CA ALA A 165 -15.96 31.31 -3.04
C ALA A 165 -15.19 29.98 -2.94
N VAL A 166 -15.89 28.84 -2.86
CA VAL A 166 -15.29 27.50 -2.86
C VAL A 166 -14.73 27.14 -4.24
N LEU A 167 -15.47 27.39 -5.33
CA LEU A 167 -14.95 27.14 -6.68
C LEU A 167 -13.78 28.07 -7.05
N GLY A 168 -13.77 29.28 -6.50
CA GLY A 168 -12.71 30.28 -6.63
C GLY A 168 -11.71 30.32 -5.47
N TYR A 169 -11.57 29.23 -4.69
CA TYR A 169 -10.75 29.20 -3.46
C TYR A 169 -9.32 29.73 -3.67
N ASN A 170 -8.77 29.53 -4.88
CA ASN A 170 -7.41 29.91 -5.23
C ASN A 170 -7.22 31.38 -5.60
N ASN A 171 -8.28 32.19 -5.55
CA ASN A 171 -8.24 33.61 -5.85
C ASN A 171 -8.75 34.43 -4.64
N PRO A 172 -7.83 35.06 -3.86
CA PRO A 172 -8.18 35.93 -2.74
C PRO A 172 -9.29 36.94 -3.03
N ASN A 173 -9.30 37.54 -4.22
CA ASN A 173 -10.31 38.54 -4.58
C ASN A 173 -11.70 37.92 -4.75
N ILE A 174 -11.82 36.67 -5.23
CA ILE A 174 -13.12 35.98 -5.34
C ILE A 174 -13.64 35.61 -3.94
N VAL A 175 -12.75 35.14 -3.06
CA VAL A 175 -13.07 34.81 -1.66
C VAL A 175 -13.55 36.07 -0.91
N SER A 176 -12.78 37.15 -0.92
CA SER A 176 -13.13 38.39 -0.22
C SER A 176 -14.39 39.06 -0.80
N ASN A 177 -14.55 39.12 -2.13
CA ASN A 177 -15.77 39.66 -2.74
C ASN A 177 -17.04 38.85 -2.38
N SER A 178 -16.92 37.53 -2.28
CA SER A 178 -18.05 36.65 -1.93
C SER A 178 -18.45 36.83 -0.46
N LEU A 179 -17.47 36.90 0.45
CA LEU A 179 -17.73 37.17 1.88
C LEU A 179 -18.24 38.61 2.11
N SER A 180 -17.76 39.61 1.37
CA SER A 180 -18.33 40.97 1.40
C SER A 180 -19.78 41.00 0.89
N THR A 181 -20.09 40.26 -0.18
CA THR A 181 -21.46 40.14 -0.71
C THR A 181 -22.40 39.50 0.32
N ILE A 182 -21.92 38.48 1.05
CA ILE A 182 -22.62 37.89 2.20
C ILE A 182 -22.82 38.94 3.30
N LYS A 183 -21.78 39.69 3.68
CA LYS A 183 -21.85 40.72 4.73
C LYS A 183 -22.93 41.75 4.43
N SER A 184 -22.90 42.37 3.25
CA SER A 184 -23.91 43.36 2.84
C SER A 184 -25.31 42.77 2.68
N SER A 185 -25.43 41.47 2.38
CA SER A 185 -26.71 40.77 2.41
C SER A 185 -27.26 40.61 3.84
N ILE A 186 -26.42 40.32 4.83
CA ILE A 186 -26.81 40.26 6.25
C ILE A 186 -27.23 41.65 6.74
N GLU A 187 -26.42 42.68 6.47
CA GLU A 187 -26.70 44.07 6.83
C GLU A 187 -28.04 44.53 6.25
N THR A 188 -28.30 44.24 4.96
CA THR A 188 -29.55 44.61 4.27
C THR A 188 -30.78 43.86 4.80
N MET A 189 -30.65 42.57 5.14
CA MET A 189 -31.81 41.73 5.50
C MET A 189 -32.12 41.68 7.00
N TYR A 190 -31.12 41.97 7.85
CA TYR A 190 -31.22 41.84 9.31
C TYR A 190 -30.78 43.08 10.10
N GLY A 191 -30.37 44.18 9.46
CA GLY A 191 -29.91 45.41 10.14
C GLY A 191 -30.91 45.96 11.18
N GLU A 192 -32.22 45.83 10.94
CA GLU A 192 -33.28 46.19 11.89
C GLU A 192 -33.22 45.44 13.24
N ARG A 193 -32.49 44.31 13.31
CA ARG A 193 -32.30 43.50 14.53
C ARG A 193 -31.10 43.94 15.38
N GLY A 194 -30.35 44.97 14.95
CA GLY A 194 -29.24 45.57 15.70
C GLY A 194 -27.85 45.00 15.34
N GLU A 195 -26.83 45.79 15.62
CA GLU A 195 -25.44 45.55 15.20
C GLU A 195 -24.85 44.24 15.77
N GLU A 196 -25.11 43.91 17.03
CA GLU A 196 -24.67 42.65 17.62
C GLU A 196 -25.24 41.42 16.91
N PHE A 197 -26.51 41.47 16.48
CA PHE A 197 -27.14 40.38 15.72
C PHE A 197 -26.50 40.24 14.34
N VAL A 198 -26.27 41.36 13.63
CA VAL A 198 -25.58 41.39 12.34
C VAL A 198 -24.17 40.82 12.46
N LYS A 199 -23.40 41.25 13.47
CA LYS A 199 -22.03 40.77 13.72
C LYS A 199 -21.98 39.27 14.05
N ALA A 200 -22.85 38.79 14.93
CA ALA A 200 -22.94 37.37 15.28
C ALA A 200 -23.35 36.51 14.07
N LYS A 201 -24.34 36.96 13.29
CA LYS A 201 -24.79 36.26 12.07
C LYS A 201 -23.72 36.26 10.97
N TYR A 202 -22.95 37.34 10.86
CA TYR A 202 -21.80 37.39 9.95
C TYR A 202 -20.72 36.38 10.36
N GLN A 203 -20.34 36.33 11.64
CA GLN A 203 -19.33 35.38 12.12
C GLN A 203 -19.75 33.91 11.86
N GLU A 204 -21.00 33.56 12.16
CA GLU A 204 -21.56 32.22 11.92
C GLU A 204 -21.40 31.78 10.44
N VAL A 205 -21.68 32.69 9.51
CA VAL A 205 -21.62 32.39 8.08
C VAL A 205 -20.18 32.45 7.55
N ALA A 206 -19.38 33.44 7.96
CA ALA A 206 -17.98 33.56 7.57
C ALA A 206 -17.17 32.34 8.01
N ASP A 207 -17.37 31.87 9.25
CA ASP A 207 -16.73 30.66 9.77
C ASP A 207 -17.12 29.41 8.98
N ARG A 208 -18.41 29.25 8.62
CA ARG A 208 -18.89 28.13 7.79
C ARG A 208 -18.27 28.16 6.39
N VAL A 209 -18.34 29.31 5.71
CA VAL A 209 -17.85 29.48 4.35
C VAL A 209 -16.32 29.33 4.29
N GLY A 210 -15.60 29.92 5.25
CA GLY A 210 -14.17 29.75 5.40
C GLY A 210 -13.75 28.30 5.59
N ALA A 211 -14.46 27.55 6.45
CA ALA A 211 -14.21 26.11 6.63
C ALA A 211 -14.41 25.31 5.32
N ALA A 212 -15.43 25.61 4.52
CA ALA A 212 -15.65 24.94 3.23
C ALA A 212 -14.57 25.26 2.19
N ILE A 213 -14.12 26.52 2.12
CA ILE A 213 -13.01 26.95 1.25
C ILE A 213 -11.70 26.26 1.64
N ILE A 214 -11.46 26.11 2.94
CA ILE A 214 -10.31 25.40 3.51
C ILE A 214 -10.34 23.91 3.16
N ASP A 215 -11.50 23.26 3.29
CA ASP A 215 -11.66 21.82 3.00
C ASP A 215 -11.40 21.52 1.51
N GLU A 216 -11.89 22.36 0.61
CA GLU A 216 -11.59 22.27 -0.84
C GLU A 216 -10.09 22.51 -1.11
N THR A 217 -9.48 23.53 -0.51
CA THR A 217 -8.05 23.85 -0.66
C THR A 217 -7.16 22.67 -0.26
N VAL A 218 -7.47 22.04 0.88
CA VAL A 218 -6.76 20.85 1.39
C VAL A 218 -7.03 19.64 0.49
N THR A 219 -8.28 19.41 0.08
CA THR A 219 -8.68 18.31 -0.79
C THR A 219 -7.97 18.35 -2.15
N ARG A 220 -7.76 19.55 -2.71
CA ARG A 220 -6.99 19.73 -3.96
C ARG A 220 -5.48 19.69 -3.78
N ASN A 221 -4.97 19.65 -2.55
CA ASN A 221 -3.54 19.74 -2.21
C ASN A 221 -2.87 21.02 -2.76
N ASP A 222 -3.62 22.13 -2.85
CA ASP A 222 -3.15 23.40 -3.41
C ASP A 222 -2.39 24.23 -2.36
N ILE A 223 -1.14 23.83 -2.13
CA ILE A 223 -0.20 24.51 -1.22
C ILE A 223 0.09 25.94 -1.70
N THR A 224 -0.02 26.21 -3.01
CA THR A 224 0.32 27.50 -3.62
C THR A 224 -0.68 28.61 -3.26
N ALA A 225 -1.98 28.33 -3.36
CA ALA A 225 -2.99 29.31 -2.98
C ALA A 225 -3.24 29.38 -1.47
N GLY A 226 -3.11 28.25 -0.77
CA GLY A 226 -3.50 28.10 0.65
C GLY A 226 -3.11 29.25 1.59
N PRO A 227 -1.84 29.74 1.60
CA PRO A 227 -1.44 30.86 2.45
C PRO A 227 -2.16 32.18 2.11
N GLN A 228 -2.33 32.48 0.82
CA GLN A 228 -3.03 33.68 0.36
C GLN A 228 -4.54 33.59 0.64
N THR A 229 -5.14 32.40 0.47
CA THR A 229 -6.53 32.12 0.81
C THR A 229 -6.78 32.25 2.32
N ILE A 230 -5.89 31.74 3.17
CA ILE A 230 -5.97 31.92 4.63
C ILE A 230 -5.84 33.40 5.02
N ALA A 231 -4.96 34.17 4.37
CA ALA A 231 -4.84 35.62 4.60
C ALA A 231 -6.14 36.37 4.23
N ALA A 232 -6.76 36.03 3.09
CA ALA A 232 -8.06 36.60 2.69
C ALA A 232 -9.19 36.23 3.67
N LEU A 233 -9.26 34.98 4.13
CA LEU A 233 -10.23 34.56 5.14
C LEU A 233 -10.01 35.27 6.49
N ARG A 234 -8.76 35.49 6.89
CA ARG A 234 -8.38 36.28 8.07
C ARG A 234 -8.81 37.74 7.95
N GLU A 235 -8.55 38.37 6.80
CA GLU A 235 -8.97 39.75 6.49
C GLU A 235 -10.49 39.91 6.53
N MET A 236 -11.23 38.91 6.04
CA MET A 236 -12.69 38.83 6.15
C MET A 236 -13.20 38.41 7.54
N GLY A 237 -12.33 38.20 8.53
CA GLY A 237 -12.69 37.98 9.93
C GLY A 237 -13.05 36.55 10.32
N VAL A 238 -12.66 35.52 9.54
CA VAL A 238 -12.88 34.10 9.90
C VAL A 238 -12.09 33.71 11.15
N SER A 239 -12.71 32.97 12.06
CA SER A 239 -12.13 32.57 13.35
C SER A 239 -10.80 31.81 13.21
N GLU A 240 -9.78 32.21 13.98
CA GLU A 240 -8.47 31.52 14.04
C GLU A 240 -8.57 30.04 14.44
N GLY A 241 -9.61 29.62 15.17
CA GLY A 241 -9.88 28.21 15.47
C GLY A 241 -10.23 27.34 14.25
N ILE A 242 -10.43 27.96 13.08
CA ILE A 242 -10.62 27.34 11.78
C ILE A 242 -9.36 27.54 10.93
N LEU A 243 -8.83 28.76 10.85
CA LEU A 243 -7.63 29.09 10.08
C LEU A 243 -6.37 28.34 10.55
N SER A 244 -6.20 28.14 11.85
CA SER A 244 -5.09 27.35 12.42
C SER A 244 -5.13 25.88 11.96
N LYS A 245 -6.32 25.27 11.87
CA LYS A 245 -6.49 23.89 11.37
C LYS A 245 -6.14 23.81 9.89
N ALA A 246 -6.51 24.82 9.11
CA ALA A 246 -6.13 24.93 7.70
C ALA A 246 -4.61 25.02 7.52
N ALA A 247 -3.95 25.89 8.29
CA ALA A 247 -2.52 26.08 8.24
C ALA A 247 -1.76 24.77 8.58
N VAL A 248 -2.22 24.03 9.60
CA VAL A 248 -1.66 22.70 9.94
C VAL A 248 -1.91 21.67 8.83
N ALA A 249 -3.10 21.65 8.22
CA ALA A 249 -3.39 20.73 7.13
C ALA A 249 -2.54 21.00 5.86
N ILE A 250 -2.40 22.26 5.47
CA ILE A 250 -1.58 22.67 4.31
C ILE A 250 -0.08 22.47 4.58
N ASP A 251 0.42 22.81 5.78
CA ASP A 251 1.81 22.53 6.17
C ASP A 251 2.10 21.03 6.17
N LYS A 252 1.14 20.18 6.59
CA LYS A 252 1.27 18.73 6.51
C LYS A 252 1.31 18.21 5.08
N VAL A 253 0.46 18.70 4.18
CA VAL A 253 0.49 18.34 2.75
C VAL A 253 1.82 18.78 2.10
N ASN A 254 2.29 19.99 2.42
CA ASN A 254 3.60 20.49 1.96
C ASN A 254 4.77 19.66 2.52
N THR A 255 4.69 19.27 3.79
CA THR A 255 5.65 18.37 4.45
C THR A 255 5.69 17.03 3.74
N GLN A 256 4.53 16.40 3.50
CA GLN A 256 4.46 15.11 2.79
C GLN A 256 5.02 15.21 1.36
N GLN A 257 4.66 16.23 0.58
CA GLN A 257 5.25 16.43 -0.76
C GLN A 257 6.77 16.67 -0.71
N THR A 258 7.27 17.36 0.32
CA THR A 258 8.70 17.60 0.50
C THR A 258 9.41 16.29 0.85
N ILE A 259 8.81 15.45 1.70
CA ILE A 259 9.28 14.11 2.04
C ILE A 259 9.29 13.21 0.79
N ASP A 260 8.18 13.12 0.05
CA ASP A 260 8.04 12.21 -1.10
C ASP A 260 9.07 12.49 -2.20
N LYS A 261 9.43 13.77 -2.42
CA LYS A 261 10.45 14.19 -3.39
C LYS A 261 11.88 13.75 -3.01
N ARG A 262 12.16 13.52 -1.73
CA ARG A 262 13.50 13.17 -1.23
C ARG A 262 13.65 11.73 -0.77
N ILE A 263 12.58 11.11 -0.28
CA ILE A 263 12.64 9.83 0.47
C ILE A 263 13.30 8.70 -0.32
N VAL A 264 13.11 8.65 -1.64
CA VAL A 264 13.75 7.66 -2.51
C VAL A 264 15.27 7.83 -2.49
N GLY A 265 15.75 9.06 -2.75
CA GLY A 265 17.18 9.38 -2.76
C GLY A 265 17.83 9.36 -1.38
N ASP A 266 17.11 9.71 -0.32
CA ASP A 266 17.61 9.55 1.06
C ASP A 266 17.79 8.06 1.40
N VAL A 267 16.86 7.18 1.02
CA VAL A 267 17.01 5.72 1.21
C VAL A 267 18.19 5.16 0.41
N ASP A 268 18.41 5.65 -0.81
CA ASP A 268 19.56 5.29 -1.64
C ASP A 268 20.90 5.84 -1.08
N THR A 269 20.86 6.95 -0.33
CA THR A 269 22.05 7.61 0.25
C THR A 269 22.44 7.05 1.61
N TYR A 270 21.46 6.79 2.50
CA TYR A 270 21.73 6.43 3.90
C TYR A 270 21.60 4.94 4.18
N GLY A 271 20.68 4.21 3.53
CA GLY A 271 20.45 2.77 3.72
C GLY A 271 19.04 2.40 4.24
N GLU A 272 18.85 1.12 4.59
CA GLU A 272 17.54 0.53 4.94
C GLU A 272 17.44 -0.05 6.37
N ASP A 273 18.40 0.27 7.24
CA ASP A 273 18.40 -0.07 8.67
C ASP A 273 17.93 1.10 9.56
N ASP A 274 17.61 0.85 10.83
CA ASP A 274 17.05 1.89 11.71
C ASP A 274 18.01 3.08 11.97
N ALA A 275 19.33 2.87 11.93
CA ALA A 275 20.31 3.96 12.05
C ALA A 275 20.37 4.82 10.77
N SER A 276 20.08 4.24 9.60
CA SER A 276 19.91 4.95 8.33
C SER A 276 18.67 5.84 8.37
N ILE A 277 17.58 5.34 8.96
CA ILE A 277 16.32 6.09 9.14
C ILE A 277 16.55 7.31 10.03
N GLU A 278 17.30 7.17 11.13
CA GLU A 278 17.66 8.30 12.01
C GLU A 278 18.54 9.32 11.31
N LYS A 279 19.60 8.90 10.59
CA LYS A 279 20.44 9.81 9.79
C LYS A 279 19.63 10.60 8.76
N GLY A 280 18.73 9.93 8.03
CA GLY A 280 17.86 10.58 7.06
C GLY A 280 16.92 11.59 7.73
N ALA A 281 16.38 11.24 8.91
CA ALA A 281 15.49 12.12 9.65
C ALA A 281 16.21 13.35 10.21
N ASP A 282 17.46 13.20 10.69
CA ASP A 282 18.27 14.30 11.16
C ASP A 282 18.75 15.19 10.01
N ALA A 283 19.08 14.62 8.85
CA ALA A 283 19.36 15.36 7.62
C ALA A 283 18.13 16.10 7.07
N PHE A 284 16.93 15.54 7.21
CA PHE A 284 15.68 16.21 6.91
C PHE A 284 15.46 17.42 7.83
N ILE A 285 15.54 17.22 9.15
CA ILE A 285 15.39 18.31 10.13
C ILE A 285 16.48 19.38 10.01
N ALA A 286 17.70 19.02 9.63
CA ALA A 286 18.77 19.98 9.33
C ALA A 286 18.53 20.80 8.05
N SER A 287 17.68 20.31 7.14
CA SER A 287 17.29 21.04 5.92
C SER A 287 16.04 21.91 6.06
N LEU A 288 15.35 21.85 7.21
CA LEU A 288 14.20 22.71 7.51
C LEU A 288 14.65 24.00 8.22
N PRO A 289 14.01 25.15 7.95
CA PRO A 289 14.29 26.39 8.68
C PRO A 289 13.87 26.22 10.15
N LYS A 290 14.78 26.50 11.07
CA LYS A 290 14.51 26.52 12.52
C LYS A 290 14.04 27.91 12.96
N ALA A 291 13.23 27.98 14.01
CA ALA A 291 12.87 29.26 14.62
C ALA A 291 14.14 30.08 14.95
N GLY A 292 14.21 31.32 14.45
CA GLY A 292 15.38 32.20 14.62
C GLY A 292 16.54 32.01 13.62
N GLN A 293 16.46 31.09 12.65
CA GLN A 293 17.44 30.98 11.56
C GLN A 293 16.74 30.94 10.19
N GLY A 294 16.82 32.07 9.47
CA GLY A 294 15.96 32.35 8.33
C GLY A 294 16.37 31.71 7.00
N GLY A 295 15.36 31.32 6.21
CA GLY A 295 15.51 31.12 4.77
C GLY A 295 15.54 32.44 3.99
N ASN A 296 16.26 32.45 2.86
CA ASN A 296 16.53 33.65 2.06
C ASN A 296 15.29 34.15 1.29
N ILE A 297 15.04 35.46 1.36
CA ILE A 297 14.21 36.17 0.38
C ILE A 297 14.84 36.12 -1.02
N ASN A 298 14.04 36.05 -2.09
CA ASN A 298 14.54 36.15 -3.45
C ASN A 298 14.78 37.62 -3.82
N LEU A 299 15.96 38.14 -3.46
CA LEU A 299 16.34 39.54 -3.69
C LEU A 299 16.21 39.99 -5.17
N PRO A 300 16.64 39.21 -6.20
CA PRO A 300 16.38 39.56 -7.59
C PRO A 300 14.89 39.69 -7.94
N ALA A 301 14.03 38.80 -7.41
CA ALA A 301 12.59 38.90 -7.63
C ALA A 301 11.95 40.09 -6.88
N LEU A 302 12.47 40.42 -5.68
CA LEU A 302 12.09 41.64 -4.96
C LEU A 302 12.43 42.89 -5.78
N ASP A 303 13.66 42.97 -6.29
CA ASP A 303 14.09 44.11 -7.12
C ASP A 303 13.23 44.24 -8.37
N GLY A 304 12.90 43.13 -9.05
CA GLY A 304 11.93 43.14 -10.15
C GLY A 304 10.56 43.67 -9.72
N ALA A 305 9.99 43.11 -8.65
CA ALA A 305 8.65 43.43 -8.15
C ALA A 305 8.48 44.86 -7.60
N VAL A 306 9.56 45.47 -7.11
CA VAL A 306 9.61 46.89 -6.74
C VAL A 306 9.71 47.76 -7.99
N ASN A 307 10.62 47.43 -8.92
CA ASN A 307 10.81 48.21 -10.16
C ASN A 307 9.56 48.21 -11.06
N GLU A 308 8.84 47.09 -11.16
CA GLU A 308 7.54 46.97 -11.85
C GLU A 308 6.45 47.91 -11.31
N GLN A 309 6.60 48.40 -10.08
CA GLN A 309 5.61 49.25 -9.43
C GLN A 309 6.04 50.71 -9.27
N LEU A 310 7.31 51.06 -9.49
CA LEU A 310 7.80 52.44 -9.36
C LEU A 310 6.97 53.42 -10.20
N GLY A 311 6.57 54.54 -9.59
CA GLY A 311 5.73 55.56 -10.21
C GLY A 311 4.23 55.24 -10.23
N LYS A 312 3.79 54.04 -9.80
CA LYS A 312 2.35 53.73 -9.68
C LYS A 312 1.66 54.70 -8.70
N PRO A 313 0.51 55.29 -9.04
CA PRO A 313 -0.21 56.21 -8.17
C PRO A 313 -0.59 55.61 -6.81
N TYR A 314 -0.53 56.44 -5.78
CA TYR A 314 -1.04 56.08 -4.45
C TYR A 314 -2.53 56.39 -4.34
N VAL A 315 -3.30 55.39 -3.93
CA VAL A 315 -4.71 55.50 -3.56
C VAL A 315 -4.92 54.62 -2.32
N LEU A 316 -5.37 55.23 -1.22
CA LEU A 316 -5.70 54.50 0.01
C LEU A 316 -6.77 53.44 -0.26
N GLY A 317 -6.49 52.18 0.05
CA GLY A 317 -7.36 51.05 -0.29
C GLY A 317 -7.15 50.51 -1.71
N GLY A 318 -6.12 50.95 -2.43
CA GLY A 318 -5.80 50.50 -3.79
C GLY A 318 -5.62 48.98 -3.91
N ASP A 319 -5.95 48.44 -5.08
CA ASP A 319 -6.05 47.01 -5.37
C ASP A 319 -4.74 46.37 -5.88
N GLY A 320 -3.71 47.18 -6.12
CA GLY A 320 -2.43 46.75 -6.70
C GLY A 320 -2.40 46.74 -8.24
N GLY A 321 -3.53 47.06 -8.89
CA GLY A 321 -3.66 47.19 -10.34
C GLY A 321 -3.07 48.51 -10.84
N GLU A 322 -3.93 49.43 -11.27
CA GLU A 322 -3.55 50.79 -11.72
C GLU A 322 -3.13 51.70 -10.55
N SER A 323 -3.47 51.35 -9.31
CA SER A 323 -3.06 52.08 -8.11
C SER A 323 -2.77 51.15 -6.93
N THR A 324 -2.14 51.67 -5.88
CA THR A 324 -1.77 50.91 -4.67
C THR A 324 -1.73 51.82 -3.44
N ASP A 325 -1.67 51.25 -2.24
CA ASP A 325 -1.15 51.96 -1.06
C ASP A 325 0.08 51.24 -0.49
N CYS A 326 0.61 51.75 0.63
CA CYS A 326 1.80 51.22 1.29
C CYS A 326 1.69 49.74 1.66
N GLY A 327 0.56 49.33 2.26
CA GLY A 327 0.33 47.95 2.69
C GLY A 327 0.07 46.98 1.54
N LYS A 328 -0.54 47.44 0.43
CA LYS A 328 -0.68 46.63 -0.79
C LYS A 328 0.65 46.47 -1.54
N PHE A 329 1.40 47.56 -1.65
CA PHE A 329 2.70 47.57 -2.32
C PHE A 329 3.66 46.58 -1.64
N THR A 330 3.74 46.59 -0.30
CA THR A 330 4.55 45.63 0.46
C THR A 330 4.04 44.20 0.28
N LEU A 331 2.73 43.96 0.42
CA LEU A 331 2.11 42.65 0.24
C LEU A 331 2.47 42.02 -1.13
N ASP A 332 2.30 42.76 -2.22
CA ASP A 332 2.50 42.24 -3.58
C ASP A 332 3.98 42.07 -3.93
N ALA A 333 4.84 43.02 -3.57
CA ALA A 333 6.26 42.93 -3.86
C ALA A 333 6.97 41.86 -3.01
N MET A 334 6.57 41.71 -1.73
CA MET A 334 7.10 40.66 -0.86
C MET A 334 6.59 39.27 -1.27
N SER A 335 5.34 39.15 -1.71
CA SER A 335 4.81 37.87 -2.23
C SER A 335 5.57 37.42 -3.49
N LYS A 336 5.87 38.34 -4.42
CA LYS A 336 6.75 38.05 -5.59
C LYS A 336 8.18 37.67 -5.19
N ALA A 337 8.68 38.20 -4.07
CA ALA A 337 9.98 37.86 -3.50
C ALA A 337 10.00 36.53 -2.70
N GLY A 338 8.87 35.84 -2.57
CA GLY A 338 8.74 34.58 -1.84
C GLY A 338 8.43 34.72 -0.34
N VAL A 339 8.07 35.91 0.15
CA VAL A 339 7.70 36.16 1.55
C VAL A 339 6.19 36.32 1.68
N THR A 340 5.58 35.54 2.56
CA THR A 340 4.14 35.63 2.86
C THR A 340 3.89 36.69 3.93
N LEU A 341 3.14 37.73 3.56
CA LEU A 341 2.54 38.65 4.52
C LEU A 341 1.06 38.29 4.69
N ASN A 342 0.63 38.18 5.95
CA ASN A 342 -0.70 37.70 6.36
C ASN A 342 -1.75 38.81 6.45
N TYR A 343 -1.35 40.08 6.29
CA TYR A 343 -2.19 41.26 6.48
C TYR A 343 -1.96 42.31 5.39
N ARG A 344 -3.05 43.00 5.04
CA ARG A 344 -3.13 44.03 3.99
C ARG A 344 -2.75 45.43 4.47
N THR A 345 -2.81 45.70 5.78
CA THR A 345 -2.54 47.02 6.39
C THR A 345 -1.14 47.11 7.01
N ALA A 346 -0.61 48.33 7.15
CA ALA A 346 0.71 48.58 7.71
C ALA A 346 0.85 48.09 9.16
N ASP A 347 -0.18 48.33 9.97
CA ASP A 347 -0.25 47.92 11.38
C ASP A 347 -0.47 46.41 11.56
N GLY A 348 -1.22 45.77 10.66
CA GLY A 348 -1.33 44.31 10.60
C GLY A 348 -0.02 43.63 10.21
N GLN A 349 0.73 44.21 9.28
CA GLN A 349 2.08 43.72 8.93
C GLN A 349 3.08 43.93 10.08
N TYR A 350 2.95 45.01 10.87
CA TYR A 350 3.68 45.16 12.13
C TYR A 350 3.27 44.09 13.15
N LEU A 351 1.96 43.86 13.33
CA LEU A 351 1.45 42.83 14.25
C LEU A 351 1.96 41.44 13.85
N GLN A 352 2.03 41.11 12.56
CA GLN A 352 2.67 39.88 12.08
C GLN A 352 4.14 39.81 12.48
N ALA A 353 4.91 40.89 12.28
CA ALA A 353 6.32 40.92 12.67
C ALA A 353 6.51 40.71 14.18
N GLU A 354 5.60 41.24 15.01
CA GLU A 354 5.60 41.07 16.46
C GLU A 354 5.19 39.64 16.87
N GLN A 355 4.10 39.11 16.30
CA GLN A 355 3.60 37.74 16.52
C GLN A 355 4.60 36.66 16.09
N GLU A 356 5.33 36.87 14.99
CA GLU A 356 6.34 35.93 14.47
C GLU A 356 7.72 36.11 15.14
N GLY A 357 7.86 37.00 16.12
CA GLY A 357 9.13 37.26 16.83
C GLY A 357 10.20 37.95 15.97
N LYS A 358 9.79 38.58 14.87
CA LYS A 358 10.64 39.21 13.84
C LYS A 358 10.84 40.70 14.05
N LEU A 359 10.29 41.31 15.10
CA LEU A 359 10.33 42.76 15.26
C LEU A 359 11.64 43.25 15.92
N ALA A 360 12.47 43.94 15.15
CA ALA A 360 13.57 44.75 15.67
C ALA A 360 13.08 46.19 15.95
N LYS A 361 13.64 46.83 16.99
CA LYS A 361 13.38 48.26 17.31
C LYS A 361 14.50 49.20 16.86
N ASP A 362 15.65 48.66 16.47
CA ASP A 362 16.79 49.42 15.93
C ASP A 362 16.85 49.22 14.41
N ILE A 363 16.76 50.32 13.65
CA ILE A 363 16.82 50.30 12.19
C ILE A 363 18.24 50.06 11.64
N SER A 364 19.29 50.16 12.46
CA SER A 364 20.64 49.73 12.07
C SER A 364 20.71 48.22 11.72
N GLN A 365 19.74 47.45 12.21
CA GLN A 365 19.61 46.01 11.98
C GLN A 365 18.80 45.66 10.72
N ALA A 366 18.31 46.68 9.98
CA ALA A 366 17.55 46.48 8.75
C ALA A 366 18.42 45.94 7.61
N GLN A 367 17.92 44.92 6.93
CA GLN A 367 18.54 44.25 5.79
C GLN A 367 17.60 44.35 4.59
N LYS A 368 18.15 44.25 3.37
CA LYS A 368 17.37 44.42 2.14
C LYS A 368 16.23 43.39 2.08
N GLY A 369 14.99 43.85 1.97
CA GLY A 369 13.79 43.01 2.06
C GLY A 369 13.11 42.95 3.43
N ASP A 370 13.59 43.68 4.43
CA ASP A 370 12.83 43.90 5.67
C ASP A 370 11.72 44.93 5.46
N LEU A 371 10.69 44.89 6.31
CA LEU A 371 9.68 45.96 6.36
C LEU A 371 10.07 47.01 7.39
N VAL A 372 9.98 48.29 7.03
CA VAL A 372 10.11 49.43 7.96
C VAL A 372 8.72 49.97 8.26
N PHE A 373 8.38 50.07 9.54
CA PHE A 373 7.09 50.55 10.03
C PHE A 373 7.22 51.94 10.64
N TRP A 374 6.33 52.86 10.25
CA TRP A 374 6.40 54.26 10.68
C TRP A 374 5.12 54.75 11.36
N TYR A 375 5.34 55.68 12.29
CA TYR A 375 4.32 56.53 12.90
C TYR A 375 4.32 57.86 12.15
N VAL A 376 3.18 58.23 11.56
CA VAL A 376 3.00 59.46 10.79
C VAL A 376 2.01 60.33 11.56
N GLU A 377 2.51 61.35 12.25
CA GLU A 377 1.72 62.14 13.22
C GLU A 377 0.45 62.77 12.63
N SER A 378 0.49 63.20 11.36
CA SER A 378 -0.67 63.75 10.64
C SER A 378 -1.80 62.76 10.41
N ASN A 379 -1.56 61.45 10.59
CA ASN A 379 -2.59 60.42 10.45
C ASN A 379 -3.39 60.21 11.75
N ASN A 380 -2.92 60.73 12.90
CA ASN A 380 -3.54 60.53 14.22
C ASN A 380 -4.99 61.03 14.32
N GLU A 381 -5.34 62.09 13.58
CA GLU A 381 -6.73 62.62 13.55
C GLU A 381 -7.74 61.61 12.97
N ARG A 382 -7.26 60.66 12.17
CA ARG A 382 -8.07 59.60 11.54
C ARG A 382 -7.85 58.23 12.17
N TRP A 383 -6.63 57.93 12.61
CA TRP A 383 -6.27 56.65 13.23
C TRP A 383 -5.48 56.89 14.52
N ALA A 384 -6.18 56.96 15.65
CA ALA A 384 -5.54 57.17 16.95
C ALA A 384 -4.66 55.97 17.35
N PRO A 385 -3.44 56.17 17.88
CA PRO A 385 -2.59 55.08 18.34
C PRO A 385 -3.27 54.21 19.41
N SER A 386 -3.14 52.88 19.27
CA SER A 386 -3.68 51.91 20.22
C SER A 386 -2.66 50.82 20.56
N ASP A 387 -2.65 50.39 21.83
CA ASP A 387 -1.87 49.24 22.32
C ASP A 387 -2.64 47.91 22.23
N ASP A 388 -3.89 47.92 21.75
CA ASP A 388 -4.73 46.73 21.57
C ASP A 388 -4.52 46.11 20.17
N PRO A 389 -4.08 44.83 20.04
CA PRO A 389 -3.91 44.16 18.75
C PRO A 389 -5.17 44.10 17.88
N SER A 390 -6.37 44.20 18.47
CA SER A 390 -7.64 44.25 17.73
C SER A 390 -7.93 45.61 17.08
N ALA A 391 -7.09 46.62 17.30
CA ALA A 391 -7.14 47.90 16.58
C ALA A 391 -6.65 47.81 15.12
N VAL A 392 -5.99 46.69 14.74
CA VAL A 392 -5.59 46.43 13.36
C VAL A 392 -6.79 46.45 12.42
N ASN A 393 -6.63 47.13 11.27
CA ASN A 393 -7.67 47.25 10.24
C ASN A 393 -8.97 47.95 10.72
N THR A 394 -8.87 48.81 11.74
CA THR A 394 -9.99 49.67 12.17
C THR A 394 -10.00 51.02 11.43
N ASN A 395 -11.18 51.65 11.35
CA ASN A 395 -11.35 52.93 10.65
C ASN A 395 -11.01 54.17 11.51
N ASN A 396 -10.62 53.96 12.78
CA ASN A 396 -10.44 55.02 13.78
C ASN A 396 -9.21 54.84 14.68
N GLN A 397 -8.52 53.70 14.63
CA GLN A 397 -7.30 53.44 15.42
C GLN A 397 -6.21 52.77 14.57
N ALA A 398 -4.97 52.78 15.06
CA ALA A 398 -3.84 52.08 14.45
C ALA A 398 -3.00 51.37 15.51
N TYR A 399 -2.69 50.08 15.29
CA TYR A 399 -1.91 49.33 16.27
C TYR A 399 -0.48 49.87 16.40
N LYS A 400 -0.05 50.14 17.63
CA LYS A 400 1.19 50.85 18.00
C LYS A 400 1.40 52.20 17.28
N GLY A 401 0.32 52.80 16.76
CA GLY A 401 0.38 54.02 15.96
C GLY A 401 1.01 53.85 14.57
N VAL A 402 1.21 52.61 14.10
CA VAL A 402 1.77 52.34 12.77
C VAL A 402 0.73 52.70 11.72
N THR A 403 1.00 53.72 10.91
CA THR A 403 0.09 54.14 9.83
C THR A 403 0.76 54.13 8.45
N HIS A 404 2.04 53.74 8.37
CA HIS A 404 2.75 53.61 7.10
C HIS A 404 3.80 52.48 7.14
N VAL A 405 4.10 51.90 5.97
CA VAL A 405 5.07 50.80 5.81
C VAL A 405 5.81 50.91 4.47
N GLY A 406 7.04 50.39 4.43
CA GLY A 406 7.80 50.21 3.19
C GLY A 406 8.83 49.08 3.30
N ILE A 407 9.47 48.73 2.17
CA ILE A 407 10.48 47.67 2.07
C ILE A 407 11.87 48.29 2.08
N TYR A 408 12.72 47.92 3.02
CA TYR A 408 14.11 48.40 3.10
C TYR A 408 14.91 47.88 1.90
N MET A 409 15.56 48.79 1.16
CA MET A 409 16.28 48.48 -0.07
C MET A 409 17.81 48.40 0.10
N GLY A 410 18.32 48.70 1.30
CA GLY A 410 19.74 48.92 1.59
C GLY A 410 20.07 50.41 1.73
N ASP A 411 21.28 50.71 2.22
CA ASP A 411 21.86 52.07 2.28
C ASP A 411 20.96 53.17 2.87
N GLY A 412 20.17 52.84 3.91
CA GLY A 412 19.23 53.79 4.53
C GLY A 412 18.00 54.14 3.67
N LYS A 413 17.73 53.39 2.59
CA LYS A 413 16.62 53.64 1.66
C LYS A 413 15.49 52.64 1.82
N VAL A 414 14.27 53.09 1.58
CA VAL A 414 13.04 52.29 1.66
C VAL A 414 12.20 52.53 0.41
N ALA A 415 11.78 51.46 -0.27
CA ALA A 415 10.73 51.54 -1.29
C ALA A 415 9.37 51.54 -0.60
N GLN A 416 8.50 52.50 -0.93
CA GLN A 416 7.19 52.66 -0.30
C GLN A 416 6.20 53.26 -1.29
N ALA A 417 4.90 53.13 -1.01
CA ALA A 417 3.86 53.86 -1.73
C ALA A 417 3.25 54.91 -0.78
N GLY A 418 3.35 56.19 -1.14
CA GLY A 418 2.81 57.32 -0.37
C GLY A 418 2.33 58.42 -1.31
N ASN A 419 2.06 59.64 -0.83
CA ASN A 419 1.43 60.71 -1.64
C ASN A 419 2.10 61.03 -3.00
N GLY A 420 3.37 60.69 -3.20
CA GLY A 420 4.09 60.80 -4.49
C GLY A 420 4.04 59.55 -5.38
N GLY A 421 3.17 58.58 -5.10
CA GLY A 421 3.17 57.24 -5.71
C GLY A 421 4.18 56.29 -5.05
N VAL A 422 4.43 55.16 -5.73
CA VAL A 422 5.49 54.21 -5.38
C VAL A 422 6.86 54.82 -5.67
N SER A 423 7.69 55.00 -4.65
CA SER A 423 9.00 55.65 -4.76
C SER A 423 9.99 55.12 -3.73
N ILE A 424 11.28 55.34 -3.98
CA ILE A 424 12.36 55.06 -3.03
C ILE A 424 12.66 56.34 -2.25
N VAL A 425 12.50 56.28 -0.93
CA VAL A 425 12.69 57.39 0.03
C VAL A 425 13.78 57.04 1.05
N SER A 426 14.14 58.00 1.90
CA SER A 426 15.01 57.76 3.05
C SER A 426 14.25 57.07 4.19
N ALA A 427 14.91 56.20 4.94
CA ALA A 427 14.30 55.42 6.03
C ALA A 427 13.86 56.25 7.23
N ASP A 428 14.45 57.44 7.40
CA ASP A 428 14.20 58.42 8.46
C ASP A 428 13.15 59.48 8.10
N ILE A 429 12.44 59.32 6.96
CA ILE A 429 11.38 60.24 6.50
C ILE A 429 10.26 60.47 7.53
N TYR A 430 10.02 59.48 8.41
CA TYR A 430 9.09 59.54 9.53
C TYR A 430 9.67 58.80 10.75
N PRO A 431 9.18 59.05 11.98
CA PRO A 431 9.52 58.25 13.16
C PRO A 431 9.28 56.74 12.95
N VAL A 432 10.34 55.95 13.09
CA VAL A 432 10.31 54.49 12.94
C VAL A 432 9.77 53.85 14.22
N VAL A 433 8.73 53.02 14.10
CA VAL A 433 8.12 52.25 15.21
C VAL A 433 8.78 50.87 15.33
N GLY A 434 9.34 50.34 14.25
CA GLY A 434 10.13 49.11 14.24
C GLY A 434 10.44 48.63 12.83
N VAL A 435 11.19 47.53 12.76
CA VAL A 435 11.58 46.84 11.53
C VAL A 435 11.15 45.38 11.62
N GLY A 436 10.35 44.91 10.68
CA GLY A 436 10.01 43.50 10.54
C GLY A 436 11.09 42.75 9.77
N LYS A 437 11.75 41.81 10.44
CA LYS A 437 12.83 40.96 9.90
C LYS A 437 12.31 39.92 8.91
N PHE A 438 11.93 40.39 7.73
CA PHE A 438 11.36 39.61 6.63
C PHE A 438 12.38 39.28 5.53
N SER A 439 13.54 39.96 5.46
CA SER A 439 14.61 39.64 4.50
C SER A 439 15.19 38.23 4.69
N GLY A 440 15.04 37.68 5.89
CA GLY A 440 15.57 36.38 6.27
C GLY A 440 14.70 35.72 7.33
N SER A 441 13.47 35.33 6.97
CA SER A 441 12.68 34.32 7.68
C SER A 441 11.39 33.95 6.93
N ALA A 442 11.38 32.78 6.29
CA ALA A 442 10.20 31.91 6.34
C ALA A 442 9.85 31.58 7.80
N LYS A 443 8.63 31.10 8.11
CA LYS A 443 8.31 30.63 9.46
C LYS A 443 9.25 29.48 9.83
N GLY A 444 10.24 29.75 10.67
CA GLY A 444 11.12 28.73 11.23
C GLY A 444 10.34 27.88 12.22
N TYR A 445 10.46 26.56 12.12
CA TYR A 445 9.73 25.63 12.97
C TYR A 445 10.29 25.63 14.40
N THR A 446 9.39 25.54 15.38
CA THR A 446 9.73 25.28 16.79
C THR A 446 10.23 23.85 16.97
N ASP A 447 10.95 23.57 18.07
CA ASP A 447 11.46 22.23 18.36
C ASP A 447 10.35 21.16 18.41
N GLY A 448 9.14 21.54 18.85
CA GLY A 448 7.96 20.64 18.84
C GLY A 448 7.44 20.33 17.42
N GLU A 449 7.40 21.32 16.53
CA GLU A 449 7.04 21.13 15.13
C GLU A 449 8.12 20.34 14.37
N LEU A 450 9.40 20.58 14.67
CA LEU A 450 10.52 19.80 14.14
C LEU A 450 10.44 18.34 14.60
N LEU A 451 10.11 18.08 15.87
CA LEU A 451 9.94 16.71 16.37
C LEU A 451 8.80 15.97 15.64
N GLN A 452 7.64 16.60 15.47
CA GLN A 452 6.53 16.03 14.71
C GLN A 452 6.92 15.72 13.25
N LYS A 453 7.63 16.64 12.59
CA LYS A 453 8.13 16.46 11.22
C LYS A 453 9.18 15.34 11.14
N ARG A 454 10.00 15.14 12.19
CA ARG A 454 10.94 14.01 12.30
C ARG A 454 10.19 12.69 12.35
N GLU A 455 9.13 12.60 13.15
CA GLU A 455 8.28 11.40 13.24
C GLU A 455 7.55 11.10 11.92
N GLU A 456 6.98 12.10 11.24
CA GLU A 456 6.34 11.93 9.94
C GLU A 456 7.34 11.46 8.86
N TYR A 457 8.54 12.04 8.83
CA TYR A 457 9.62 11.59 7.95
C TYR A 457 10.05 10.14 8.25
N MET A 458 10.32 9.79 9.51
CA MET A 458 10.74 8.44 9.89
C MET A 458 9.66 7.39 9.52
N LYS A 459 8.38 7.76 9.64
CA LYS A 459 7.26 6.92 9.22
C LYS A 459 7.23 6.72 7.70
N ALA A 460 7.41 7.78 6.91
CA ALA A 460 7.47 7.70 5.45
C ALA A 460 8.68 6.86 4.98
N TYR A 461 9.84 7.02 5.61
CA TYR A 461 11.04 6.23 5.34
C TYR A 461 10.80 4.74 5.60
N LYS A 462 10.17 4.39 6.74
CA LYS A 462 9.79 3.01 7.07
C LYS A 462 8.81 2.41 6.05
N VAL A 463 7.90 3.21 5.51
CA VAL A 463 7.00 2.80 4.41
C VAL A 463 7.79 2.55 3.11
N GLU A 464 8.70 3.44 2.70
CA GLU A 464 9.49 3.29 1.48
C GLU A 464 10.43 2.06 1.54
N VAL A 465 11.15 1.88 2.65
CA VAL A 465 11.96 0.68 2.92
C VAL A 465 11.10 -0.60 2.86
N SER A 466 9.85 -0.54 3.34
CA SER A 466 8.93 -1.67 3.29
C SER A 466 8.43 -1.97 1.87
N LYS A 467 8.17 -0.96 1.03
CA LYS A 467 7.90 -1.14 -0.41
C LYS A 467 9.09 -1.83 -1.09
N ARG A 468 10.30 -1.34 -0.87
CA ARG A 468 11.54 -1.88 -1.48
C ARG A 468 11.77 -3.33 -1.09
N LYS A 469 11.65 -3.67 0.20
CA LYS A 469 11.73 -5.06 0.71
C LYS A 469 10.63 -5.96 0.10
N LYS A 470 9.39 -5.47 -0.03
CA LYS A 470 8.31 -6.19 -0.71
C LYS A 470 8.61 -6.45 -2.20
N VAL A 471 9.04 -5.43 -2.95
CA VAL A 471 9.37 -5.57 -4.39
C VAL A 471 10.50 -6.58 -4.62
N ARG A 472 11.52 -6.61 -3.76
CA ARG A 472 12.58 -7.64 -3.80
C ARG A 472 12.02 -9.05 -3.55
N ALA A 473 11.16 -9.21 -2.55
CA ALA A 473 10.51 -10.50 -2.28
C ALA A 473 9.61 -10.98 -3.43
N GLU A 474 8.87 -10.07 -4.08
CA GLU A 474 8.03 -10.36 -5.26
C GLU A 474 8.86 -10.64 -6.53
N ALA A 475 10.05 -10.07 -6.65
CA ALA A 475 11.00 -10.42 -7.71
C ALA A 475 11.61 -11.82 -7.47
N LEU A 476 12.05 -12.12 -6.24
CA LEU A 476 12.55 -13.43 -5.84
C LEU A 476 11.50 -14.54 -6.00
N ALA A 477 10.24 -14.26 -5.65
CA ALA A 477 9.14 -15.21 -5.83
C ALA A 477 8.95 -15.58 -7.31
N ARG A 478 8.94 -14.58 -8.20
CA ARG A 478 8.86 -14.81 -9.66
C ARG A 478 10.09 -15.52 -10.23
N GLN A 479 11.30 -15.26 -9.70
CA GLN A 479 12.49 -16.03 -10.05
C GLN A 479 12.36 -17.51 -9.66
N LYS A 480 11.85 -17.79 -8.45
CA LYS A 480 11.61 -19.17 -7.97
C LYS A 480 10.57 -19.89 -8.83
N GLU A 481 9.47 -19.22 -9.17
CA GLU A 481 8.42 -19.75 -10.06
C GLU A 481 8.98 -20.04 -11.47
N ALA A 482 9.72 -19.10 -12.07
CA ALA A 482 10.32 -19.28 -13.39
C ALA A 482 11.32 -20.45 -13.43
N ILE A 483 12.15 -20.62 -12.39
CA ILE A 483 13.07 -21.76 -12.26
C ILE A 483 12.31 -23.09 -12.17
N GLN A 484 11.20 -23.14 -11.43
CA GLN A 484 10.36 -24.34 -11.31
C GLN A 484 9.67 -24.69 -12.64
N LEU A 485 9.11 -23.70 -13.33
CA LEU A 485 8.47 -23.89 -14.63
C LEU A 485 9.48 -24.38 -15.69
N GLN A 486 10.67 -23.77 -15.75
CA GLN A 486 11.73 -24.19 -16.67
C GLN A 486 12.22 -25.61 -16.38
N LEU A 487 12.35 -26.02 -15.11
CA LEU A 487 12.68 -27.41 -14.76
C LEU A 487 11.60 -28.41 -15.18
N ILE A 488 10.32 -28.06 -15.04
CA ILE A 488 9.20 -28.89 -15.49
C ILE A 488 9.21 -29.03 -17.02
N GLU A 489 9.55 -27.97 -17.75
CA GLU A 489 9.66 -28.00 -19.22
C GLU A 489 10.90 -28.78 -19.69
N MET A 490 12.05 -28.61 -19.05
CA MET A 490 13.24 -29.44 -19.30
C MET A 490 12.94 -30.94 -19.08
N GLY A 491 12.23 -31.29 -18.00
CA GLY A 491 11.80 -32.67 -17.74
C GLY A 491 10.84 -33.23 -18.78
N LYS A 492 9.89 -32.41 -19.29
CA LYS A 492 9.00 -32.81 -20.41
C LYS A 492 9.76 -33.02 -21.71
N ASN A 493 10.79 -32.21 -21.95
CA ASN A 493 11.62 -32.27 -23.16
C ASN A 493 12.74 -33.33 -23.07
N GLY A 494 12.78 -34.13 -22.00
CA GLY A 494 13.70 -35.26 -21.85
C GLY A 494 15.13 -34.90 -21.45
N ALA A 495 15.36 -33.71 -20.87
CA ALA A 495 16.68 -33.30 -20.40
C ALA A 495 17.22 -34.24 -19.31
N SER A 496 18.53 -34.47 -19.33
CA SER A 496 19.24 -35.31 -18.37
C SER A 496 19.34 -34.70 -16.98
N SER A 497 19.67 -35.54 -15.98
CA SER A 497 20.00 -35.07 -14.63
C SER A 497 21.15 -34.06 -14.63
N GLY A 498 22.17 -34.24 -15.49
CA GLY A 498 23.28 -33.30 -15.62
C GLY A 498 22.84 -31.92 -16.14
N GLU A 499 21.98 -31.89 -17.16
CA GLU A 499 21.44 -30.64 -17.71
C GLU A 499 20.57 -29.88 -16.68
N MET A 500 19.70 -30.58 -15.94
CA MET A 500 18.89 -29.94 -14.88
C MET A 500 19.75 -29.44 -13.71
N ALA A 501 20.82 -30.14 -13.36
CA ALA A 501 21.79 -29.67 -12.37
C ALA A 501 22.51 -28.40 -12.84
N ASN A 502 22.99 -28.39 -14.09
CA ASN A 502 23.69 -27.24 -14.69
C ASN A 502 22.77 -26.03 -14.87
N PHE A 503 21.51 -26.23 -15.27
CA PHE A 503 20.52 -25.15 -15.30
C PHE A 503 20.32 -24.53 -13.91
N LEU A 504 20.13 -25.37 -12.87
CA LEU A 504 19.98 -24.87 -11.50
C LEU A 504 21.22 -24.12 -11.01
N ASP A 505 22.43 -24.59 -11.29
CA ASP A 505 23.64 -23.91 -10.81
C ASP A 505 23.78 -22.50 -11.43
N ASN A 506 23.54 -22.39 -12.74
CA ASN A 506 23.53 -21.11 -13.45
C ASN A 506 22.37 -20.18 -13.01
N ALA A 507 21.19 -20.73 -12.72
CA ALA A 507 20.01 -19.95 -12.33
C ALA A 507 20.01 -19.53 -10.85
N ILE A 508 20.73 -20.25 -9.99
CA ILE A 508 20.96 -19.88 -8.59
C ILE A 508 22.10 -18.86 -8.47
N GLY A 509 23.25 -19.11 -9.12
CA GLY A 509 24.46 -18.32 -8.97
C GLY A 509 24.86 -18.11 -7.49
N ASP A 510 25.30 -16.90 -7.16
CA ASP A 510 25.63 -16.52 -5.77
C ASP A 510 24.40 -16.15 -4.90
N ASN A 511 23.17 -16.27 -5.43
CA ASN A 511 21.96 -15.87 -4.69
C ASN A 511 21.61 -16.88 -3.60
N LYS A 512 22.06 -16.60 -2.37
CA LYS A 512 21.79 -17.36 -1.14
C LYS A 512 20.32 -17.77 -0.93
N GLU A 513 19.35 -16.95 -1.33
CA GLU A 513 17.92 -17.24 -1.16
C GLU A 513 17.36 -18.20 -2.23
N LEU A 514 18.02 -18.28 -3.39
CA LEU A 514 17.80 -19.33 -4.39
C LEU A 514 18.59 -20.59 -4.02
N THR A 515 19.81 -20.46 -3.46
CA THR A 515 20.60 -21.60 -2.94
C THR A 515 19.84 -22.35 -1.85
N LEU A 516 19.19 -21.63 -0.92
CA LEU A 516 18.33 -22.22 0.12
C LEU A 516 17.07 -22.89 -0.45
N ALA A 517 16.52 -22.39 -1.57
CA ALA A 517 15.32 -22.95 -2.19
C ALA A 517 15.61 -24.19 -3.05
N PHE A 518 16.69 -24.17 -3.84
CA PHE A 518 16.95 -25.15 -4.90
C PHE A 518 18.23 -25.95 -4.72
N GLY A 519 19.15 -25.57 -3.83
CA GLY A 519 20.44 -26.26 -3.65
C GLY A 519 20.29 -27.74 -3.28
N SER A 520 19.24 -28.11 -2.56
CA SER A 520 18.89 -29.52 -2.29
C SER A 520 18.54 -30.27 -3.58
N GLN A 521 17.70 -29.68 -4.44
CA GLN A 521 17.26 -30.27 -5.71
C GLN A 521 18.43 -30.37 -6.72
N ARG A 522 19.26 -29.32 -6.83
CA ARG A 522 20.51 -29.35 -7.61
C ARG A 522 21.43 -30.50 -7.15
N ASN A 523 21.59 -30.65 -5.84
CA ASN A 523 22.41 -31.73 -5.27
C ASN A 523 21.79 -33.12 -5.45
N GLN A 524 20.47 -33.24 -5.64
CA GLN A 524 19.83 -34.49 -6.04
C GLN A 524 20.12 -34.81 -7.51
N PHE A 525 19.94 -33.85 -8.41
CA PHE A 525 20.26 -34.02 -9.84
C PHE A 525 21.74 -34.37 -10.07
N MET A 526 22.70 -33.67 -9.43
CA MET A 526 24.13 -34.04 -9.50
C MET A 526 24.44 -35.45 -8.96
N ARG A 527 23.59 -36.03 -8.08
CA ARG A 527 23.74 -37.41 -7.59
C ARG A 527 23.09 -38.43 -8.51
N ALA A 528 22.09 -38.03 -9.29
CA ALA A 528 21.48 -38.86 -10.33
C ALA A 528 22.41 -38.92 -11.57
N ASP A 529 22.87 -37.76 -12.05
CA ASP A 529 23.87 -37.60 -13.11
C ASP A 529 25.13 -38.46 -12.87
N LYS A 530 25.74 -38.37 -11.69
CA LYS A 530 26.90 -39.22 -11.34
C LYS A 530 26.58 -40.72 -11.31
N LYS A 531 25.36 -41.12 -11.00
CA LYS A 531 24.92 -42.53 -11.07
C LYS A 531 24.67 -42.98 -12.51
N GLU A 532 24.09 -42.11 -13.35
CA GLU A 532 23.86 -42.35 -14.78
C GLU A 532 25.21 -42.51 -15.50
N GLN A 533 26.15 -41.61 -15.26
CA GLN A 533 27.54 -41.69 -15.76
C GLN A 533 28.24 -42.96 -15.26
N GLN A 534 28.18 -43.26 -13.95
CA GLN A 534 28.77 -44.48 -13.42
C GLN A 534 28.16 -45.73 -14.06
N ALA A 535 26.84 -45.83 -14.18
CA ALA A 535 26.16 -46.96 -14.80
C ALA A 535 26.55 -47.12 -16.29
N ALA A 536 26.71 -46.01 -17.03
CA ALA A 536 27.21 -46.02 -18.39
C ALA A 536 28.65 -46.55 -18.48
N THR A 537 29.57 -46.04 -17.65
CA THR A 537 30.96 -46.52 -17.59
C THR A 537 31.05 -48.00 -17.21
N GLN A 538 30.25 -48.46 -16.23
CA GLN A 538 30.20 -49.88 -15.86
C GLN A 538 29.66 -50.74 -17.02
N SER A 539 28.60 -50.30 -17.71
CA SER A 539 28.03 -51.04 -18.84
C SER A 539 28.99 -51.13 -20.03
N TRP A 540 29.68 -50.03 -20.37
CA TRP A 540 30.73 -50.00 -21.38
C TRP A 540 31.90 -50.90 -21.00
N GLY A 541 32.48 -50.73 -19.80
CA GLY A 541 33.65 -51.49 -19.36
C GLY A 541 33.39 -53.00 -19.29
N VAL A 542 32.20 -53.43 -18.85
CA VAL A 542 31.80 -54.84 -18.86
C VAL A 542 31.64 -55.41 -20.29
N ASN A 543 31.27 -54.58 -21.27
CA ASN A 543 31.27 -54.99 -22.67
C ASN A 543 32.71 -55.06 -23.24
N GLU A 544 33.58 -54.12 -22.89
CA GLU A 544 34.98 -54.12 -23.36
C GLU A 544 35.77 -55.29 -22.76
N ILE A 545 35.53 -55.66 -21.49
CA ILE A 545 36.12 -56.87 -20.88
C ILE A 545 35.76 -58.13 -21.68
N ARG A 546 34.51 -58.26 -22.16
CA ARG A 546 34.10 -59.38 -23.04
C ARG A 546 34.82 -59.36 -24.38
N SER A 547 34.98 -58.17 -24.98
CA SER A 547 35.78 -57.94 -26.19
C SER A 547 37.24 -58.36 -25.99
N MET A 548 37.88 -57.96 -24.89
CA MET A 548 39.27 -58.31 -24.57
C MET A 548 39.47 -59.82 -24.36
N ILE A 549 38.53 -60.51 -23.70
CA ILE A 549 38.58 -61.98 -23.56
C ILE A 549 38.53 -62.66 -24.93
N GLY A 550 37.57 -62.26 -25.78
CA GLY A 550 37.37 -62.83 -27.12
C GLY A 550 38.52 -62.53 -28.09
N ASN A 551 39.15 -61.35 -27.96
CA ASN A 551 40.36 -60.95 -28.69
C ASN A 551 41.66 -61.47 -28.05
N ASN A 552 41.58 -62.50 -27.20
CA ASN A 552 42.68 -63.21 -26.55
C ASN A 552 43.71 -62.31 -25.81
N LYS A 553 43.26 -61.20 -25.21
CA LYS A 553 44.12 -60.31 -24.42
C LYS A 553 44.62 -60.98 -23.15
N SER A 554 45.84 -60.64 -22.72
CA SER A 554 46.48 -61.23 -21.55
C SER A 554 45.71 -60.92 -20.26
N GLN A 555 45.88 -61.77 -19.24
CA GLN A 555 45.27 -61.57 -17.94
C GLN A 555 45.65 -60.20 -17.32
N GLU A 556 46.91 -59.79 -17.45
CA GLU A 556 47.40 -58.51 -16.93
C GLU A 556 46.76 -57.31 -17.62
N GLU A 557 46.59 -57.33 -18.95
CA GLU A 557 45.87 -56.27 -19.68
C GLU A 557 44.41 -56.14 -19.23
N ILE A 558 43.71 -57.27 -19.02
CA ILE A 558 42.29 -57.29 -18.64
C ILE A 558 42.08 -56.72 -17.22
N PHE A 559 42.88 -57.14 -16.24
CA PHE A 559 42.77 -56.61 -14.88
C PHE A 559 43.29 -55.17 -14.78
N LYS A 560 44.34 -54.81 -15.53
CA LYS A 560 44.77 -53.41 -15.63
C LYS A 560 43.69 -52.50 -16.23
N PHE A 561 42.96 -52.95 -17.25
CA PHE A 561 41.84 -52.19 -17.81
C PHE A 561 40.73 -51.96 -16.76
N ILE A 562 40.41 -52.97 -15.95
CA ILE A 562 39.43 -52.88 -14.86
C ILE A 562 39.84 -51.81 -13.84
N ASP A 563 41.10 -51.84 -13.39
CA ASP A 563 41.60 -50.91 -12.38
C ASP A 563 41.73 -49.48 -12.93
N ASP A 564 42.34 -49.30 -14.11
CA ASP A 564 42.55 -47.99 -14.76
C ASP A 564 41.23 -47.28 -15.10
N ASN A 565 40.15 -48.04 -15.38
CA ASN A 565 38.82 -47.49 -15.72
C ASN A 565 37.81 -47.59 -14.57
N HIS A 566 38.22 -48.06 -13.39
CA HIS A 566 37.42 -48.20 -12.18
C HIS A 566 36.12 -49.02 -12.38
N ILE A 567 36.25 -50.20 -13.01
CA ILE A 567 35.12 -51.11 -13.29
C ILE A 567 34.82 -51.97 -12.04
N ASN A 568 33.68 -51.67 -11.41
CA ASN A 568 33.21 -52.30 -10.17
C ASN A 568 32.50 -53.63 -10.47
N LEU A 569 33.27 -54.70 -10.61
CA LEU A 569 32.74 -56.06 -10.64
C LEU A 569 32.35 -56.51 -9.22
N SER A 570 31.25 -57.26 -9.07
CA SER A 570 30.97 -57.97 -7.82
C SER A 570 32.03 -59.04 -7.56
N LEU A 571 32.19 -59.48 -6.29
CA LEU A 571 33.14 -60.55 -5.95
C LEU A 571 32.89 -61.84 -6.76
N GLU A 572 31.63 -62.15 -7.06
CA GLU A 572 31.24 -63.27 -7.92
C GLU A 572 31.63 -63.05 -9.39
N GLN A 573 31.37 -61.85 -9.94
CA GLN A 573 31.77 -61.48 -11.31
C GLN A 573 33.30 -61.48 -11.48
N TYR A 574 34.03 -60.95 -10.50
CA TYR A 574 35.50 -60.93 -10.49
C TYR A 574 36.08 -62.34 -10.42
N ASN A 575 35.56 -63.19 -9.53
CA ASN A 575 35.99 -64.59 -9.43
C ASN A 575 35.64 -65.41 -10.68
N SER A 576 34.46 -65.17 -11.28
CA SER A 576 34.04 -65.80 -12.53
C SER A 576 34.93 -65.37 -13.71
N LEU A 577 35.22 -64.07 -13.84
CA LEU A 577 36.17 -63.54 -14.82
C LEU A 577 37.56 -64.17 -14.66
N ARG A 578 38.10 -64.19 -13.43
CA ARG A 578 39.40 -64.79 -13.14
C ARG A 578 39.42 -66.28 -13.50
N ARG A 579 38.33 -67.02 -13.23
CA ARG A 579 38.20 -68.42 -13.64
C ARG A 579 38.21 -68.57 -15.17
N ILE A 580 37.40 -67.79 -15.88
CA ILE A 580 37.30 -67.82 -17.35
C ILE A 580 38.66 -67.55 -18.01
N VAL A 581 39.40 -66.55 -17.52
CA VAL A 581 40.75 -66.22 -18.04
C VAL A 581 41.75 -67.33 -17.69
N ASN A 582 41.75 -67.84 -16.46
CA ASN A 582 42.58 -68.99 -16.08
C ASN A 582 42.29 -70.23 -16.96
N ASP A 583 41.02 -70.56 -17.19
CA ASP A 583 40.61 -71.73 -17.97
C ASP A 583 41.03 -71.60 -19.45
N ARG A 584 40.87 -70.41 -20.03
CA ARG A 584 41.39 -70.08 -21.38
C ARG A 584 42.91 -70.27 -21.46
N ASP A 585 43.64 -69.65 -20.54
CA ASP A 585 45.10 -69.57 -20.60
C ASP A 585 45.79 -70.92 -20.31
N ASN A 586 45.16 -71.80 -19.53
CA ASN A 586 45.66 -73.14 -19.22
C ASN A 586 45.07 -74.26 -20.11
N GLY A 587 44.06 -73.98 -20.94
CA GLY A 587 43.38 -75.00 -21.74
C GLY A 587 42.54 -75.95 -20.89
N THR A 588 41.79 -75.41 -19.93
CA THR A 588 40.90 -76.14 -19.01
C THR A 588 39.46 -75.63 -19.09
N GLY A 589 38.55 -76.23 -18.32
CA GLY A 589 37.12 -75.90 -18.35
C GLY A 589 36.54 -76.03 -19.76
N ASP A 590 35.77 -75.02 -20.17
CA ASP A 590 35.14 -74.93 -21.50
C ASP A 590 36.14 -74.73 -22.66
N TYR A 591 37.41 -74.47 -22.37
CA TYR A 591 38.48 -74.26 -23.36
C TYR A 591 39.35 -75.51 -23.60
N ALA A 592 39.08 -76.61 -22.88
CA ALA A 592 39.88 -77.82 -22.93
C ALA A 592 39.90 -78.49 -24.33
N PRO A 593 41.07 -78.95 -24.82
CA PRO A 593 41.18 -79.60 -26.13
C PRO A 593 40.55 -81.01 -26.14
N GLU A 594 40.04 -81.41 -27.31
CA GLU A 594 39.51 -82.77 -27.52
C GLU A 594 40.66 -83.76 -27.79
N LEU A 595 41.20 -84.34 -26.71
CA LEU A 595 42.32 -85.29 -26.76
C LEU A 595 41.94 -86.70 -27.24
N ALA A 596 40.70 -86.91 -27.71
CA ALA A 596 40.16 -88.21 -28.08
C ALA A 596 41.03 -88.97 -29.10
N GLY A 597 41.58 -88.25 -30.09
CA GLY A 597 42.42 -88.81 -31.16
C GLY A 597 43.84 -89.21 -30.74
N VAL A 598 44.35 -88.73 -29.60
CA VAL A 598 45.73 -88.97 -29.12
C VAL A 598 45.81 -89.79 -27.83
N ASN A 599 44.67 -90.27 -27.33
CA ASN A 599 44.62 -91.11 -26.13
C ASN A 599 45.42 -92.43 -26.27
N TYR A 600 45.68 -92.90 -27.49
CA TYR A 600 46.49 -94.09 -27.71
C TYR A 600 47.95 -93.84 -27.32
N VAL A 601 48.55 -92.72 -27.76
CA VAL A 601 49.92 -92.30 -27.42
C VAL A 601 50.14 -92.25 -25.90
N LEU A 602 49.15 -91.74 -25.16
CA LEU A 602 49.17 -91.80 -23.70
C LEU A 602 49.13 -93.25 -23.20
N ASN A 603 48.15 -94.06 -23.62
CA ASN A 603 48.03 -95.46 -23.15
C ASN A 603 49.27 -96.31 -23.44
N ASP A 604 49.89 -96.15 -24.60
CA ASP A 604 51.11 -96.86 -25.00
C ASP A 604 52.29 -96.47 -24.07
N SER A 605 52.40 -95.19 -23.69
CA SER A 605 53.40 -94.74 -22.71
C SER A 605 53.18 -95.28 -21.28
N LEU A 606 51.99 -95.80 -20.97
CA LEU A 606 51.61 -96.28 -19.64
C LEU A 606 51.88 -97.77 -19.41
N GLU A 607 52.23 -98.57 -20.43
CA GLU A 607 52.27 -100.04 -20.30
C GLU A 607 53.23 -100.50 -19.19
N ASN A 608 54.44 -99.95 -19.15
CA ASN A 608 55.49 -100.30 -18.17
C ASN A 608 55.44 -99.49 -16.86
N MET A 609 54.38 -98.73 -16.60
CA MET A 609 54.26 -97.90 -15.39
C MET A 609 53.46 -98.60 -14.26
N ASN A 610 53.80 -98.31 -13.00
CA ASN A 610 52.95 -98.69 -11.86
C ASN A 610 51.70 -97.77 -11.76
N GLU A 611 50.69 -98.13 -10.96
CA GLU A 611 49.42 -97.38 -10.93
C GLU A 611 49.55 -95.95 -10.36
N GLN A 612 50.54 -95.67 -9.51
CA GLN A 612 50.82 -94.30 -9.05
C GLN A 612 51.44 -93.46 -10.18
N GLN A 613 52.41 -94.02 -10.89
CA GLN A 613 53.04 -93.41 -12.08
C GLN A 613 52.00 -93.15 -13.18
N LYS A 614 51.12 -94.11 -13.45
CA LYS A 614 49.97 -93.97 -14.37
C LYS A 614 49.01 -92.85 -13.94
N GLY A 615 48.77 -92.70 -12.64
CA GLY A 615 47.97 -91.60 -12.09
C GLY A 615 48.57 -90.23 -12.42
N LEU A 616 49.87 -90.06 -12.13
CA LEU A 616 50.60 -88.82 -12.42
C LEU A 616 50.66 -88.55 -13.94
N ALA A 617 51.09 -89.51 -14.74
CA ALA A 617 51.22 -89.37 -16.19
C ALA A 617 49.90 -88.98 -16.87
N ARG A 618 48.75 -89.57 -16.48
CA ARG A 618 47.43 -89.18 -17.01
C ARG A 618 47.06 -87.72 -16.68
N ILE A 619 47.40 -87.24 -15.49
CA ILE A 619 47.12 -85.87 -15.05
C ILE A 619 48.02 -84.88 -15.81
N GLY A 620 49.33 -85.11 -15.80
CA GLY A 620 50.30 -84.21 -16.42
C GLY A 620 50.24 -84.20 -17.94
N PHE A 621 49.95 -85.33 -18.61
CA PHE A 621 49.68 -85.37 -20.05
C PHE A 621 48.53 -84.43 -20.41
N LYS A 622 47.39 -84.50 -19.69
CA LYS A 622 46.24 -83.63 -19.95
C LYS A 622 46.58 -82.15 -19.71
N GLN A 623 47.34 -81.84 -18.66
CA GLN A 623 47.76 -80.46 -18.36
C GLN A 623 48.71 -79.90 -19.42
N GLN A 624 49.74 -80.66 -19.81
CA GLN A 624 50.72 -80.23 -20.80
C GLN A 624 50.09 -80.12 -22.21
N MET A 625 49.22 -81.06 -22.60
CA MET A 625 48.46 -80.95 -23.85
C MET A 625 47.52 -79.74 -23.84
N GLY A 626 46.85 -79.44 -22.72
CA GLY A 626 46.04 -78.22 -22.57
C GLY A 626 46.84 -76.94 -22.76
N ALA A 627 47.95 -76.82 -22.03
CA ALA A 627 48.87 -75.69 -22.13
C ALA A 627 49.54 -75.56 -23.51
N TRP A 628 49.84 -76.67 -24.17
CA TRP A 628 50.39 -76.69 -25.54
C TRP A 628 49.35 -76.19 -26.55
N VAL A 629 48.11 -76.68 -26.50
CA VAL A 629 47.05 -76.23 -27.42
C VAL A 629 46.70 -74.75 -27.19
N SER A 630 46.62 -74.27 -25.95
CA SER A 630 46.38 -72.84 -25.70
C SER A 630 47.53 -71.96 -26.21
N LYS A 631 48.80 -72.39 -26.09
CA LYS A 631 49.95 -71.69 -26.71
C LYS A 631 49.87 -71.71 -28.24
N PHE A 632 49.53 -72.85 -28.84
CA PHE A 632 49.40 -73.01 -30.28
C PHE A 632 48.30 -72.11 -30.87
N ARG A 633 47.12 -72.10 -30.24
CA ARG A 633 46.01 -71.18 -30.58
C ARG A 633 46.45 -69.72 -30.50
N ALA A 634 47.27 -69.37 -29.51
CA ALA A 634 47.77 -68.01 -29.30
C ALA A 634 48.86 -67.58 -30.30
N SER A 635 49.65 -68.51 -30.87
CA SER A 635 50.65 -68.18 -31.91
C SER A 635 50.08 -68.25 -33.33
N GLU A 636 49.33 -69.31 -33.65
CA GLU A 636 48.86 -69.59 -35.02
C GLU A 636 47.46 -69.02 -35.34
N GLY A 637 46.70 -68.58 -34.32
CA GLY A 637 45.34 -68.06 -34.49
C GLY A 637 44.31 -69.09 -34.97
N ARG A 638 44.62 -70.39 -34.86
CA ARG A 638 43.79 -71.52 -35.32
C ARG A 638 43.87 -72.70 -34.36
N GLU A 639 42.97 -73.66 -34.55
CA GLU A 639 43.13 -74.99 -33.95
C GLU A 639 44.35 -75.74 -34.55
N PRO A 640 45.06 -76.56 -33.75
CA PRO A 640 46.03 -77.50 -34.27
C PRO A 640 45.34 -78.64 -35.03
N THR A 641 46.00 -79.13 -36.08
CA THR A 641 45.55 -80.30 -36.85
C THR A 641 45.79 -81.59 -36.06
N SER A 642 45.17 -82.68 -36.49
CA SER A 642 45.38 -84.01 -35.89
C SER A 642 46.85 -84.43 -35.84
N THR A 643 47.65 -84.08 -36.86
CA THR A 643 49.09 -84.39 -36.93
C THR A 643 49.91 -83.52 -35.96
N GLU A 644 49.51 -82.26 -35.75
CA GLU A 644 50.19 -81.37 -34.80
C GLU A 644 49.87 -81.75 -33.35
N LEU A 645 48.62 -82.16 -33.06
CA LEU A 645 48.21 -82.75 -31.79
C LEU A 645 48.95 -84.07 -31.51
N ASP A 646 49.06 -84.94 -32.51
CA ASP A 646 49.74 -86.24 -32.38
C ASP A 646 51.24 -86.09 -32.13
N TRP A 647 51.90 -85.16 -32.84
CA TRP A 647 53.29 -84.81 -32.59
C TRP A 647 53.52 -84.31 -31.15
N ALA A 648 52.68 -83.39 -30.68
CA ALA A 648 52.76 -82.87 -29.31
C ALA A 648 52.50 -83.95 -28.25
N ALA A 649 51.56 -84.86 -28.52
CA ALA A 649 51.28 -86.00 -27.65
C ALA A 649 52.50 -86.92 -27.50
N HIS A 650 53.22 -87.20 -28.60
CA HIS A 650 54.45 -88.00 -28.55
C HIS A 650 55.60 -87.28 -27.83
N GLU A 651 55.72 -85.95 -27.95
CA GLU A 651 56.71 -85.17 -27.19
C GLU A 651 56.41 -85.18 -25.67
N ILE A 652 55.13 -85.07 -25.29
CA ILE A 652 54.70 -84.96 -23.89
C ILE A 652 54.62 -86.31 -23.18
N ALA A 653 54.17 -87.37 -23.86
CA ALA A 653 54.14 -88.73 -23.32
C ALA A 653 55.51 -89.45 -23.42
N GLY A 654 56.41 -88.96 -24.27
CA GLY A 654 57.68 -89.60 -24.59
C GLY A 654 58.63 -89.77 -23.40
N ASN A 655 59.43 -90.84 -23.49
CA ASN A 655 60.43 -91.18 -22.48
C ASN A 655 61.60 -90.17 -22.49
N THR A 656 61.71 -89.41 -21.41
CA THR A 656 62.83 -88.50 -21.10
C THR A 656 63.80 -89.21 -20.17
N ILE A 657 65.03 -89.40 -20.63
CA ILE A 657 66.11 -89.97 -19.82
C ILE A 657 66.79 -88.84 -19.03
N ILE A 658 66.80 -88.97 -17.70
CA ILE A 658 67.54 -88.09 -16.78
C ILE A 658 68.69 -88.91 -16.20
N GLU A 659 69.91 -88.62 -16.64
CA GLU A 659 71.15 -89.18 -16.07
C GLU A 659 71.68 -88.24 -14.98
N THR A 660 72.04 -88.80 -13.82
CA THR A 660 72.75 -88.08 -12.75
C THR A 660 74.26 -88.37 -12.79
N THR A 661 75.04 -87.66 -11.98
CA THR A 661 76.45 -87.39 -12.27
C THR A 661 77.35 -88.63 -12.35
N LYS A 662 78.12 -88.73 -13.45
CA LYS A 662 79.30 -89.60 -13.52
C LYS A 662 80.41 -89.09 -12.60
N VAL A 663 80.56 -89.69 -11.42
CA VAL A 663 81.64 -89.38 -10.47
C VAL A 663 82.72 -90.46 -10.50
N GLU A 664 83.86 -90.20 -11.16
CA GLU A 664 85.04 -91.09 -11.08
C GLU A 664 85.89 -90.76 -9.85
N HIS A 665 85.63 -91.43 -8.72
CA HIS A 665 86.45 -91.37 -7.50
C HIS A 665 86.81 -92.78 -7.00
N PHE A 666 88.10 -93.06 -6.76
CA PHE A 666 88.55 -94.45 -6.56
C PHE A 666 88.09 -95.12 -5.25
N TRP A 667 87.46 -94.37 -4.33
CA TRP A 667 87.12 -94.83 -2.97
C TRP A 667 85.61 -94.94 -2.68
N GLN A 668 84.72 -94.68 -3.64
CA GLN A 668 83.27 -94.87 -3.48
C GLN A 668 82.62 -95.42 -4.76
N ASN A 669 81.97 -96.58 -4.65
CA ASN A 669 81.02 -97.05 -5.66
C ASN A 669 79.70 -96.29 -5.45
N GLY A 670 79.52 -95.17 -6.15
CA GLY A 670 78.21 -94.57 -6.34
C GLY A 670 77.52 -95.19 -7.56
N ASP A 671 76.28 -95.66 -7.41
CA ASP A 671 75.48 -96.12 -8.54
C ASP A 671 75.05 -94.93 -9.39
N ASN A 672 75.36 -94.97 -10.70
CA ASN A 672 75.01 -93.90 -11.63
C ASN A 672 73.53 -94.04 -12.01
N TYR A 673 72.64 -93.25 -11.39
CA TYR A 673 71.21 -93.34 -11.65
C TYR A 673 70.83 -92.78 -13.03
N LYS A 674 70.34 -93.68 -13.89
CA LYS A 674 69.76 -93.36 -15.20
C LYS A 674 68.25 -93.53 -15.12
N THR A 675 67.56 -92.44 -14.80
CA THR A 675 66.10 -92.45 -14.60
C THR A 675 65.39 -92.25 -15.93
N ASN A 676 64.70 -93.28 -16.39
CA ASN A 676 63.79 -93.21 -17.53
C ASN A 676 62.43 -92.70 -17.04
N THR A 677 62.04 -91.46 -17.35
CA THR A 677 60.77 -90.84 -16.91
C THR A 677 60.01 -90.29 -18.12
N SER A 678 58.90 -89.56 -17.93
CA SER A 678 58.25 -88.81 -19.01
C SER A 678 57.84 -87.40 -18.56
N MET A 679 57.74 -86.48 -19.51
CA MET A 679 57.32 -85.10 -19.24
C MET A 679 55.91 -85.06 -18.61
N ALA A 680 55.00 -85.90 -19.11
CA ALA A 680 53.69 -86.14 -18.53
C ALA A 680 53.75 -86.58 -17.06
N MET A 681 54.66 -87.49 -16.68
CA MET A 681 54.74 -87.97 -15.30
C MET A 681 55.28 -86.93 -14.33
N LEU A 682 56.31 -86.16 -14.71
CA LEU A 682 56.83 -85.05 -13.89
C LEU A 682 55.79 -83.93 -13.74
N ALA A 683 55.13 -83.54 -14.83
CA ALA A 683 54.06 -82.55 -14.80
C ALA A 683 52.89 -82.96 -13.90
N GLY A 684 52.57 -84.27 -13.83
CA GLY A 684 51.54 -84.81 -12.95
C GLY A 684 51.80 -84.61 -11.47
N ASP A 685 53.08 -84.51 -11.06
CA ASP A 685 53.50 -84.17 -9.70
C ASP A 685 53.62 -82.63 -9.48
N GLY A 686 53.18 -81.84 -10.46
CA GLY A 686 53.31 -80.38 -10.47
C GLY A 686 54.73 -79.87 -10.74
N ILE A 687 55.63 -80.72 -11.24
CA ILE A 687 57.01 -80.34 -11.59
C ILE A 687 57.02 -79.72 -12.98
N VAL A 688 57.46 -78.46 -13.08
CA VAL A 688 57.49 -77.69 -14.34
C VAL A 688 58.89 -77.60 -14.97
N ASN A 689 59.93 -77.87 -14.18
CA ASN A 689 61.33 -77.91 -14.63
C ASN A 689 62.16 -78.70 -13.60
N TRP A 690 63.36 -79.16 -13.96
CA TRP A 690 64.29 -79.84 -13.05
C TRP A 690 65.75 -79.45 -13.34
N LYS A 691 66.63 -79.67 -12.37
CA LYS A 691 68.09 -79.47 -12.52
C LYS A 691 68.87 -80.45 -11.65
N VAL A 692 69.73 -81.26 -12.25
CA VAL A 692 70.71 -82.08 -11.52
C VAL A 692 71.71 -81.16 -10.81
N LEU A 693 71.94 -81.38 -9.51
CA LEU A 693 72.91 -80.64 -8.71
C LEU A 693 74.20 -81.46 -8.63
N GLY A 694 75.06 -81.26 -9.63
CA GLY A 694 76.07 -82.22 -10.05
C GLY A 694 77.00 -82.77 -8.96
N ASP A 695 77.32 -81.96 -7.95
CA ASP A 695 78.29 -82.28 -6.90
C ASP A 695 77.66 -82.84 -5.60
N THR A 696 76.34 -83.03 -5.54
CA THR A 696 75.63 -83.26 -4.26
C THR A 696 74.79 -84.54 -4.15
N HIS A 697 74.55 -85.27 -5.24
CA HIS A 697 73.56 -86.37 -5.32
C HIS A 697 72.09 -85.94 -5.09
N TYR A 698 71.69 -84.78 -5.63
CA TYR A 698 70.29 -84.31 -5.60
C TYR A 698 69.85 -83.77 -6.95
N ILE A 699 68.57 -83.96 -7.29
CA ILE A 699 67.87 -83.24 -8.36
C ILE A 699 66.96 -82.19 -7.74
N ARG A 700 67.11 -80.93 -8.16
CA ARG A 700 66.17 -79.86 -7.88
C ARG A 700 64.96 -79.97 -8.79
N LEU A 701 63.76 -80.00 -8.21
CA LEU A 701 62.48 -80.06 -8.90
C LEU A 701 61.74 -78.74 -8.66
N TYR A 702 61.43 -78.00 -9.72
CA TYR A 702 60.73 -76.71 -9.63
C TYR A 702 59.22 -76.92 -9.77
N LYS A 703 58.43 -76.30 -8.89
CA LYS A 703 56.96 -76.32 -8.93
C LYS A 703 56.41 -75.05 -9.60
N SER A 704 55.17 -75.11 -10.09
CA SER A 704 54.57 -74.04 -10.93
C SER A 704 54.37 -72.69 -10.22
N ASN A 705 54.49 -72.63 -8.89
CA ASN A 705 54.39 -71.41 -8.09
C ASN A 705 55.74 -70.70 -7.84
N GLY A 706 56.85 -71.28 -8.32
CA GLY A 706 58.21 -70.77 -8.12
C GLY A 706 59.00 -71.43 -6.98
N ASP A 707 58.36 -72.30 -6.18
CA ASP A 707 59.05 -73.10 -5.16
C ASP A 707 59.90 -74.20 -5.81
N PHE A 708 60.84 -74.75 -5.04
CA PHE A 708 61.62 -75.91 -5.44
C PHE A 708 61.80 -76.93 -4.30
N GLU A 709 61.96 -78.19 -4.68
CA GLU A 709 62.23 -79.34 -3.82
C GLU A 709 63.55 -79.97 -4.27
N ASP A 710 64.52 -80.15 -3.37
CA ASP A 710 65.75 -80.90 -3.65
C ASP A 710 65.54 -82.37 -3.23
N MET A 711 65.47 -83.27 -4.22
CA MET A 711 65.21 -84.70 -4.03
C MET A 711 66.48 -85.52 -4.24
N ASP A 712 66.77 -86.42 -3.30
CA ASP A 712 67.86 -87.41 -3.41
C ASP A 712 67.72 -88.24 -4.70
N GLU A 713 68.83 -88.53 -5.38
CA GLU A 713 68.82 -89.15 -6.71
C GLU A 713 68.25 -90.57 -6.70
N GLY A 714 68.52 -91.37 -5.66
CA GLY A 714 67.95 -92.70 -5.51
C GLY A 714 66.43 -92.65 -5.26
N THR A 715 65.98 -91.67 -4.48
CA THR A 715 64.56 -91.38 -4.21
C THR A 715 63.82 -90.90 -5.46
N PHE A 716 64.46 -90.03 -6.25
CA PHE A 716 63.94 -89.59 -7.55
C PHE A 716 63.82 -90.79 -8.51
N HIS A 717 64.86 -91.62 -8.60
CA HIS A 717 64.86 -92.82 -9.42
C HIS A 717 63.75 -93.79 -9.00
N ALA A 718 63.64 -94.13 -7.72
CA ALA A 718 62.61 -95.05 -7.21
C ALA A 718 61.17 -94.55 -7.42
N ARG A 719 60.96 -93.23 -7.54
CA ARG A 719 59.63 -92.62 -7.78
C ARG A 719 59.30 -92.49 -9.27
N TYR A 720 60.28 -92.08 -10.08
CA TYR A 720 60.07 -91.66 -11.47
C TYR A 720 60.71 -92.55 -12.53
N ASN A 721 61.41 -93.63 -12.17
CA ASN A 721 61.90 -94.60 -13.14
C ASN A 721 60.76 -95.50 -13.65
N ILE A 722 60.57 -95.50 -14.96
CA ILE A 722 59.77 -96.45 -15.73
C ILE A 722 60.70 -97.64 -16.03
N GLU A 723 60.39 -98.81 -15.47
CA GLU A 723 61.17 -100.03 -15.71
C GLU A 723 61.03 -100.47 -17.18
N GLY A 724 62.09 -101.08 -17.73
CA GLY A 724 62.24 -101.39 -19.16
C GLY A 724 62.04 -102.86 -19.49
#